data_AF-A0A520R629-F1
#
_entry.id   AF-A0A520R629-F1
#
_cell.length_a   1.000
_cell.length_b   1.000
_cell.length_c   1.000
_cell.angle_alpha   90.00
_cell.angle_beta   90.00
_cell.angle_gamma   90.00
#
_symmetry.space_group_name_H-M   'P 1'
#
loop_
_entity.id
_entity.type
_entity.pdbx_description
1 polymer ?
#
loop_
_entity_poly.entity_id
_entity_poly.type
_entity_poly.pdbx_seq_one_letter_code
_entity_poly.pdbx_strand_id
1 'polypeptide(L)'
;MVCQDHHGVLQGAHEIASNKCVGEQTEIAPAPHRPAHVGILELRPVVVRVDGDVGRQPKELELRVLADERGRACTGHDPSIVSQPARLREKFRQVGVRFRLAQSQASATLGALVRFSETCPSSGRRGSLPRGARMSDDREDGAEAAANAVEGLRSTAEGAGASEVADAARVVQGASEAASAAQGLSRGDAGQALEGASGASRYLVPDDEVASVLESAGEAGDLLEQGVDALGGLTGATRNPVTFHLEVAGLDGRWGVTDVSLHEALNAIPHARIRARYDGRPERAELMLVEAKLSIERGEQLREFKGLVFRARIRDDGEGSEIDLQIAPAANHLAHTLKSRIHQKLTVVEVIVETYKDMLGDLQRSVDQANLVRTYEQREYIVQYQETNLAFISRLAEEEGIFWFFDHEADREVLVLADATGNLPRARPNDDGMAPFHHDARQAPDDEAVTSLSFEESFGATDIVVRDYDWTNPTLDVIGKQTGLGTSDPAGEIYDHTEAVVMHGFNGTQYKGNTAIQQAKMRAERLALDRQRWTMTATVVSALPGRSLEVEGAPDDLDGNYVIVAATSHGSATEGQSGTWQSSMDVIPRSLPYRPPHRTPRPIVHGPDTAIVVGPEGSEIHTDEHGRVKVRFHWDREHAPRENDSSCWMRVAHNWAGPGFGTFFLPRVDMEVVVSFLGGNPDRPIVTGCVYHGTNRAGVELEAKKTQSLIRTKSSPRSDGFNEMRFEDEAGNEFIYVHAEKDYNEEVEHDHSTHVKNNQSNTVDVDQTETVGNDQRMTVHNDRFHTVDHDEWVEVGHYRSEIVHGNEDWVIEGQRARTVKDDELLTVQDGHRKIHVQTGKDLETFDGGREVKVKAFDNLKVLDGANRNEHITGQYNVTVDGAHYTLVQGETEKFTQGSQKTYVESAKEVHAKTGSSHLLMKNDGKIKLAGDTKIELEVGACKIEMTTEKITLSAGSSSIELGPSGVTTSGSTVTSSAQTMNEITGLLVKIN
;
A
#
# COMPACT_ATOMS: atom_id res chain seq x y z
N MET A 1 -52.54 -10.80 -8.88
CA MET A 1 -54.00 -10.77 -8.64
C MET A 1 -54.66 -11.63 -9.73
N VAL A 2 -55.81 -12.24 -9.46
CA VAL A 2 -56.74 -13.01 -10.34
C VAL A 2 -56.59 -12.72 -11.86
N CYS A 3 -56.60 -13.66 -12.82
CA CYS A 3 -57.30 -14.97 -12.94
C CYS A 3 -56.33 -16.16 -13.12
N GLN A 4 -56.61 -17.43 -12.83
CA GLN A 4 -57.85 -18.25 -12.67
C GLN A 4 -58.33 -18.97 -13.95
N ASP A 5 -57.74 -20.14 -14.20
CA ASP A 5 -58.26 -21.22 -15.08
C ASP A 5 -59.26 -22.13 -14.34
N HIS A 6 -59.99 -22.98 -15.08
CA HIS A 6 -60.91 -23.98 -14.51
C HIS A 6 -61.11 -25.24 -15.38
N HIS A 7 -61.00 -26.43 -14.75
CA HIS A 7 -61.25 -27.80 -15.28
C HIS A 7 -60.24 -28.35 -16.31
N GLY A 8 -59.86 -29.64 -16.31
CA GLY A 8 -60.13 -30.77 -15.39
C GLY A 8 -59.31 -32.02 -15.81
N VAL A 9 -58.66 -32.79 -14.92
CA VAL A 9 -59.21 -33.83 -14.00
C VAL A 9 -59.70 -35.10 -14.74
N LEU A 10 -59.28 -36.35 -14.46
CA LEU A 10 -58.11 -36.98 -13.76
C LEU A 10 -58.21 -38.54 -13.87
N GLN A 11 -57.28 -39.30 -13.25
CA GLN A 11 -57.24 -40.78 -13.02
C GLN A 11 -56.89 -41.67 -14.25
N GLY A 12 -56.26 -42.86 -14.12
CA GLY A 12 -55.67 -43.56 -12.95
C GLY A 12 -55.52 -45.09 -13.16
N ALA A 13 -54.81 -45.82 -12.26
CA ALA A 13 -54.59 -47.30 -12.19
C ALA A 13 -53.69 -47.92 -13.31
N HIS A 14 -52.74 -48.89 -13.19
CA HIS A 14 -52.36 -50.04 -12.32
C HIS A 14 -52.00 -51.22 -13.31
N GLU A 15 -51.06 -52.16 -13.14
CA GLU A 15 -49.82 -52.30 -12.34
C GLU A 15 -49.04 -53.63 -12.69
N ILE A 16 -47.90 -53.91 -12.01
CA ILE A 16 -47.32 -55.25 -11.64
C ILE A 16 -46.35 -56.06 -12.57
N ALA A 17 -45.20 -56.46 -11.97
CA ALA A 17 -44.32 -57.66 -12.19
C ALA A 17 -43.51 -57.88 -13.52
N SER A 18 -42.40 -58.66 -13.58
CA SER A 18 -41.36 -59.04 -12.57
C SER A 18 -40.15 -59.85 -13.17
N ASN A 19 -38.93 -59.64 -12.60
CA ASN A 19 -37.84 -60.63 -12.32
C ASN A 19 -37.00 -61.40 -13.40
N LYS A 20 -35.67 -61.45 -13.14
CA LYS A 20 -34.65 -62.52 -13.45
C LYS A 20 -34.16 -62.72 -14.92
N CYS A 21 -32.95 -63.22 -15.24
CA CYS A 21 -31.78 -63.75 -14.47
C CYS A 21 -30.48 -63.88 -15.35
N VAL A 22 -29.25 -63.79 -14.78
CA VAL A 22 -27.95 -64.38 -15.26
C VAL A 22 -27.39 -63.83 -16.62
N GLY A 23 -26.11 -63.89 -17.04
CA GLY A 23 -24.80 -64.39 -16.53
C GLY A 23 -24.10 -65.39 -17.50
N GLU A 24 -22.76 -65.59 -17.56
CA GLU A 24 -21.59 -64.92 -16.96
C GLU A 24 -20.24 -65.40 -17.61
N GLN A 25 -19.15 -64.59 -17.60
CA GLN A 25 -17.72 -64.90 -17.97
C GLN A 25 -17.45 -65.30 -19.46
N THR A 26 -16.24 -65.34 -20.06
CA THR A 26 -14.80 -65.32 -19.64
C THR A 26 -13.95 -64.66 -20.78
N GLU A 27 -12.76 -64.05 -20.58
CA GLU A 27 -11.37 -64.59 -20.74
C GLU A 27 -10.37 -63.42 -20.44
N ILE A 28 -9.31 -63.54 -19.61
CA ILE A 28 -7.95 -64.13 -19.76
C ILE A 28 -6.91 -63.24 -20.53
N ALA A 29 -5.67 -63.16 -20.00
CA ALA A 29 -4.52 -62.35 -20.46
C ALA A 29 -3.25 -63.27 -20.64
N PRO A 30 -1.95 -62.85 -20.62
CA PRO A 30 -1.27 -61.53 -20.77
C PRO A 30 0.03 -61.53 -21.67
N ALA A 31 0.65 -60.35 -21.90
CA ALA A 31 2.13 -60.06 -22.02
C ALA A 31 3.04 -60.87 -23.03
N PRO A 32 4.35 -60.53 -23.32
CA PRO A 32 5.25 -59.54 -22.67
C PRO A 32 6.27 -58.73 -23.55
N HIS A 33 6.89 -57.69 -22.94
CA HIS A 33 8.29 -57.19 -23.12
C HIS A 33 8.75 -56.58 -24.49
N ARG A 34 9.78 -55.70 -24.63
CA ARG A 34 10.57 -54.69 -23.84
C ARG A 34 11.62 -54.08 -24.83
N PRO A 35 12.47 -53.08 -24.49
CA PRO A 35 12.31 -51.84 -23.71
C PRO A 35 12.77 -50.58 -24.52
N ALA A 36 12.73 -49.38 -23.92
CA ALA A 36 13.50 -48.21 -24.39
C ALA A 36 14.00 -47.38 -23.20
N HIS A 37 15.18 -46.76 -23.31
CA HIS A 37 15.84 -46.03 -22.21
C HIS A 37 15.83 -44.50 -22.38
N VAL A 38 15.43 -43.83 -21.31
CA VAL A 38 16.12 -42.71 -20.61
C VAL A 38 16.87 -41.65 -21.42
N GLY A 39 16.47 -40.39 -21.20
CA GLY A 39 17.17 -39.16 -21.58
C GLY A 39 16.23 -37.96 -21.43
N ILE A 40 15.92 -37.51 -20.21
CA ILE A 40 16.63 -36.42 -19.53
C ILE A 40 16.92 -35.25 -20.48
N LEU A 41 16.16 -34.17 -20.35
CA LEU A 41 16.56 -32.84 -20.80
C LEU A 41 16.75 -31.97 -19.55
N GLU A 42 17.97 -31.52 -19.28
CA GLU A 42 18.23 -30.59 -18.19
C GLU A 42 17.70 -29.19 -18.53
N LEU A 43 16.98 -28.57 -17.60
CA LEU A 43 16.84 -27.11 -17.60
C LEU A 43 18.22 -26.49 -17.31
N ARG A 44 18.79 -25.79 -18.30
CA ARG A 44 19.98 -24.93 -18.10
C ARG A 44 19.61 -23.48 -18.42
N PRO A 45 19.91 -22.52 -17.53
CA PRO A 45 19.59 -21.11 -17.77
C PRO A 45 20.53 -20.54 -18.83
N VAL A 46 20.00 -20.25 -20.02
CA VAL A 46 20.73 -19.47 -21.04
C VAL A 46 20.47 -17.99 -20.76
N VAL A 47 21.40 -17.35 -20.06
CA VAL A 47 21.40 -15.89 -19.87
C VAL A 47 21.68 -15.23 -21.22
N VAL A 48 20.64 -14.64 -21.83
CA VAL A 48 20.79 -13.75 -22.99
C VAL A 48 20.76 -12.32 -22.49
N ARG A 49 21.89 -11.59 -22.65
CA ARG A 49 21.92 -10.15 -22.44
C ARG A 49 21.05 -9.44 -23.49
N VAL A 50 20.25 -8.50 -23.04
CA VAL A 50 19.64 -7.47 -23.90
C VAL A 50 20.54 -6.24 -23.84
N ASP A 51 21.54 -6.17 -24.72
CA ASP A 51 22.26 -4.94 -25.02
C ASP A 51 21.52 -4.23 -26.17
N GLY A 52 20.77 -3.16 -25.87
CA GLY A 52 19.91 -2.48 -26.84
C GLY A 52 19.54 -1.05 -26.42
N ASP A 53 20.27 -0.07 -26.96
CA ASP A 53 20.08 1.36 -26.69
C ASP A 53 19.09 2.03 -27.70
N VAL A 54 18.62 3.23 -27.38
CA VAL A 54 17.40 3.85 -27.93
C VAL A 54 17.60 4.54 -29.30
N GLY A 55 16.71 4.33 -30.29
CA GLY A 55 16.81 5.09 -31.56
C GLY A 55 15.79 4.93 -32.70
N ARG A 56 14.59 5.52 -32.54
CA ARG A 56 13.72 6.11 -33.61
C ARG A 56 13.26 5.32 -34.87
N GLN A 57 11.93 5.13 -34.88
CA GLN A 57 10.96 5.40 -35.98
C GLN A 57 10.83 4.44 -37.19
N PRO A 58 9.62 4.35 -37.78
CA PRO A 58 9.21 3.21 -38.62
C PRO A 58 9.50 3.38 -40.11
N LYS A 59 9.48 2.26 -40.82
CA LYS A 59 9.27 2.17 -42.28
C LYS A 59 8.06 1.30 -42.58
N GLU A 60 7.47 1.49 -43.75
CA GLU A 60 6.27 0.79 -44.21
C GLU A 60 6.47 -0.73 -44.25
N LEU A 61 5.46 -1.49 -43.81
CA LEU A 61 5.39 -2.93 -44.08
C LEU A 61 4.85 -3.16 -45.50
N GLU A 62 5.71 -3.58 -46.43
CA GLU A 62 5.24 -4.31 -47.63
C GLU A 62 4.73 -5.69 -47.18
N LEU A 63 3.43 -5.93 -47.36
CA LEU A 63 2.85 -7.28 -47.29
C LEU A 63 3.36 -8.12 -48.48
N ARG A 64 4.35 -8.98 -48.24
CA ARG A 64 4.78 -10.01 -49.19
C ARG A 64 4.30 -11.39 -48.75
N VAL A 65 3.24 -11.86 -49.42
CA VAL A 65 2.86 -13.27 -49.40
C VAL A 65 3.97 -14.08 -50.08
N LEU A 66 4.55 -15.04 -49.36
CA LEU A 66 5.45 -16.05 -49.92
C LEU A 66 4.66 -17.33 -50.19
N ALA A 67 4.32 -17.57 -51.46
CA ALA A 67 3.89 -18.88 -51.92
C ALA A 67 5.12 -19.78 -52.11
N ASP A 68 5.04 -21.03 -51.64
CA ASP A 68 5.99 -22.09 -51.97
C ASP A 68 5.66 -22.68 -53.35
N GLU A 69 6.65 -22.76 -54.24
CA GLU A 69 6.66 -23.77 -55.29
C GLU A 69 8.08 -24.30 -55.58
N ARG A 70 8.21 -25.63 -55.56
CA ARG A 70 9.21 -26.39 -56.35
C ARG A 70 8.56 -27.53 -57.14
N GLY A 71 7.50 -27.24 -57.90
CA GLY A 71 6.82 -28.20 -58.79
C GLY A 71 7.00 -27.87 -60.28
N ARG A 72 7.80 -28.62 -61.02
CA ARG A 72 7.98 -28.42 -62.48
C ARG A 72 6.96 -29.23 -63.29
N ALA A 73 6.17 -28.57 -64.16
CA ALA A 73 6.24 -28.76 -65.64
C ALA A 73 5.15 -27.99 -66.44
N CYS A 74 5.57 -27.50 -67.62
CA CYS A 74 4.87 -27.27 -68.92
C CYS A 74 3.33 -27.46 -69.01
N THR A 75 2.53 -26.64 -69.72
CA THR A 75 2.69 -25.82 -70.98
C THR A 75 1.72 -24.62 -70.98
N GLY A 76 1.80 -23.54 -71.79
CA GLY A 76 2.69 -23.09 -72.88
C GLY A 76 2.10 -21.84 -73.62
N HIS A 77 2.93 -21.11 -74.39
CA HIS A 77 2.61 -19.97 -75.31
C HIS A 77 1.75 -18.74 -74.84
N ASP A 78 2.45 -17.64 -74.50
CA ASP A 78 2.47 -16.27 -75.13
C ASP A 78 1.47 -15.94 -76.29
N PRO A 79 1.06 -14.66 -76.59
CA PRO A 79 1.45 -13.33 -76.02
C PRO A 79 0.29 -12.30 -75.76
N SER A 80 0.67 -11.03 -75.44
CA SER A 80 0.02 -9.75 -75.88
C SER A 80 -1.05 -9.08 -74.96
N ILE A 81 -1.23 -7.74 -74.87
CA ILE A 81 -0.31 -6.57 -75.00
C ILE A 81 -0.95 -5.23 -74.44
N VAL A 82 -0.12 -4.34 -73.85
CA VAL A 82 -0.22 -2.85 -73.77
C VAL A 82 -1.32 -2.11 -72.96
N SER A 83 -0.84 -1.04 -72.27
CA SER A 83 -1.42 0.31 -71.99
C SER A 83 -1.75 0.74 -70.54
N GLN A 84 -1.18 1.90 -70.21
CA GLN A 84 -1.38 2.79 -69.05
C GLN A 84 -1.99 4.13 -69.58
N PRO A 85 -2.06 5.26 -68.83
CA PRO A 85 -2.70 5.54 -67.53
C PRO A 85 -3.56 6.86 -67.53
N ALA A 86 -4.02 7.28 -66.34
CA ALA A 86 -3.81 8.63 -65.74
C ALA A 86 -5.02 9.52 -65.38
N ARG A 87 -5.05 10.00 -64.12
CA ARG A 87 -5.01 11.43 -63.66
C ARG A 87 -5.15 11.49 -62.12
N LEU A 88 -4.21 12.10 -61.38
CA LEU A 88 -4.17 13.52 -60.93
C LEU A 88 -5.39 13.95 -60.08
N ARG A 89 -5.23 14.33 -58.79
CA ARG A 89 -4.72 15.64 -58.26
C ARG A 89 -5.67 16.82 -58.61
N GLU A 90 -5.98 17.79 -57.74
CA GLU A 90 -5.45 18.19 -56.42
C GLU A 90 -6.35 19.28 -55.77
N LYS A 91 -6.28 19.47 -54.44
CA LYS A 91 -6.04 20.75 -53.69
C LYS A 91 -6.51 20.62 -52.22
N PHE A 92 -5.79 21.04 -51.15
CA PHE A 92 -5.09 22.31 -50.83
C PHE A 92 -6.06 23.49 -50.57
N ARG A 93 -5.93 24.33 -49.51
CA ARG A 93 -4.96 24.42 -48.38
C ARG A 93 -5.43 25.52 -47.40
N GLN A 94 -4.92 25.49 -46.17
CA GLN A 94 -4.37 26.61 -45.34
C GLN A 94 -4.83 26.52 -43.87
N VAL A 95 -4.11 26.94 -42.82
CA VAL A 95 -2.68 27.14 -42.45
C VAL A 95 -2.71 28.10 -41.24
N GLY A 96 -2.03 27.74 -40.15
CA GLY A 96 -1.80 28.58 -38.98
C GLY A 96 -0.50 28.15 -38.30
N VAL A 97 0.30 29.09 -37.78
CA VAL A 97 1.73 28.83 -37.48
C VAL A 97 2.20 29.59 -36.23
N ARG A 98 2.86 28.88 -35.29
CA ARG A 98 4.16 29.32 -34.73
C ARG A 98 4.93 28.25 -33.94
N PHE A 99 6.24 28.45 -33.94
CA PHE A 99 7.32 27.75 -33.26
C PHE A 99 7.21 27.87 -31.72
N ARG A 100 8.02 27.23 -30.85
CA ARG A 100 9.44 26.83 -31.00
C ARG A 100 9.87 25.91 -29.85
N LEU A 101 10.79 24.96 -30.08
CA LEU A 101 11.76 24.50 -29.07
C LEU A 101 13.03 23.95 -29.74
N ALA A 102 14.11 23.80 -28.98
CA ALA A 102 15.48 23.70 -29.50
C ALA A 102 16.11 22.30 -29.34
N GLN A 103 17.29 22.13 -29.93
CA GLN A 103 18.04 20.88 -29.96
C GLN A 103 18.84 20.65 -28.67
N SER A 104 19.01 19.38 -28.31
CA SER A 104 20.35 18.80 -28.21
C SER A 104 20.31 17.33 -28.66
N GLN A 105 21.44 16.81 -29.15
CA GLN A 105 21.65 15.39 -29.43
C GLN A 105 23.04 15.01 -28.92
N ALA A 106 23.19 13.78 -28.42
CA ALA A 106 24.47 13.20 -28.06
C ALA A 106 24.76 11.97 -28.94
N SER A 107 25.95 11.95 -29.55
CA SER A 107 26.53 10.87 -30.36
C SER A 107 27.95 11.30 -30.79
N ALA A 108 28.96 10.44 -30.90
CA ALA A 108 29.04 9.02 -30.56
C ALA A 108 30.52 8.53 -30.50
N THR A 109 30.72 7.28 -30.07
CA THR A 109 31.75 6.31 -30.54
C THR A 109 33.27 6.59 -30.42
N LEU A 110 33.91 5.75 -29.58
CA LEU A 110 35.01 4.79 -29.87
C LEU A 110 36.46 5.22 -30.24
N GLY A 111 37.41 4.66 -29.47
CA GLY A 111 38.73 4.15 -29.93
C GLY A 111 39.91 5.14 -30.08
N ALA A 112 41.18 4.72 -30.20
CA ALA A 112 41.85 3.47 -29.79
C ALA A 112 43.40 3.58 -29.83
N LEU A 113 44.09 2.93 -28.88
CA LEU A 113 45.50 2.42 -28.88
C LEU A 113 46.73 3.28 -29.35
N VAL A 114 47.63 3.54 -28.37
CA VAL A 114 49.07 3.16 -28.34
C VAL A 114 50.13 3.86 -29.24
N ARG A 115 51.07 4.62 -28.61
CA ARG A 115 52.53 4.30 -28.53
C ARG A 115 53.36 5.21 -27.59
N PHE A 116 54.55 4.67 -27.24
CA PHE A 116 55.74 5.12 -26.46
C PHE A 116 56.18 6.61 -26.60
N SER A 117 57.09 7.19 -25.78
CA SER A 117 58.32 6.64 -25.14
C SER A 117 58.91 7.45 -23.95
N GLU A 118 59.70 6.77 -23.09
CA GLU A 118 60.87 7.28 -22.29
C GLU A 118 60.65 8.33 -21.17
N THR A 119 61.44 8.42 -20.06
CA THR A 119 62.67 7.74 -19.57
C THR A 119 62.58 7.29 -18.08
N CYS A 120 63.62 6.59 -17.58
CA CYS A 120 63.88 6.20 -16.16
C CYS A 120 65.17 6.93 -15.65
N PRO A 121 65.74 6.75 -14.41
CA PRO A 121 65.65 5.65 -13.42
C PRO A 121 65.29 6.15 -11.98
N SER A 122 65.33 5.41 -10.85
CA SER A 122 66.11 4.21 -10.46
C SER A 122 65.52 3.36 -9.30
N SER A 123 66.21 2.24 -9.01
CA SER A 123 66.03 1.15 -8.01
C SER A 123 65.53 1.50 -6.58
N GLY A 124 64.89 0.59 -5.81
CA GLY A 124 64.36 -0.76 -6.14
C GLY A 124 64.37 -1.79 -4.96
N ARG A 125 63.56 -2.88 -5.09
CA ARG A 125 63.73 -4.30 -4.61
C ARG A 125 64.34 -4.58 -3.20
N ARG A 126 63.87 -5.48 -2.32
CA ARG A 126 62.94 -6.66 -2.23
C ARG A 126 62.56 -6.81 -0.72
N GLY A 127 61.67 -7.68 -0.21
CA GLY A 127 60.80 -8.74 -0.73
C GLY A 127 60.64 -9.92 0.27
N SER A 128 59.61 -10.76 0.10
CA SER A 128 59.32 -12.07 0.77
C SER A 128 58.88 -12.15 2.27
N LEU A 129 57.81 -12.94 2.47
CA LEU A 129 57.27 -13.59 3.71
C LEU A 129 58.04 -14.94 3.94
N PRO A 130 57.67 -15.92 4.84
CA PRO A 130 56.51 -16.05 5.76
C PRO A 130 56.70 -16.77 7.14
N ARG A 131 55.61 -16.80 7.94
CA ARG A 131 55.09 -17.87 8.87
C ARG A 131 55.93 -18.45 10.04
N GLY A 132 55.29 -18.45 11.23
CA GLY A 132 55.46 -19.44 12.34
C GLY A 132 55.78 -18.83 13.72
N ALA A 133 55.42 -19.40 14.89
CA ALA A 133 54.45 -20.47 15.21
C ALA A 133 54.14 -20.53 16.75
N ARG A 134 52.95 -21.06 17.11
CA ARG A 134 52.51 -21.69 18.39
C ARG A 134 52.86 -21.13 19.79
N MET A 135 51.78 -20.93 20.57
CA MET A 135 51.52 -21.27 21.99
C MET A 135 52.66 -21.78 22.91
N SER A 136 52.69 -21.23 24.13
CA SER A 136 52.89 -21.93 25.41
C SER A 136 52.17 -21.17 26.55
N ASP A 137 51.99 -21.82 27.70
CA ASP A 137 51.04 -21.43 28.77
C ASP A 137 51.68 -20.72 29.99
N ASP A 138 50.81 -20.46 30.99
CA ASP A 138 51.03 -20.27 32.44
C ASP A 138 51.59 -18.94 33.02
N ARG A 139 50.66 -18.23 33.68
CA ARG A 139 50.57 -17.95 35.14
C ARG A 139 51.57 -17.07 35.92
N GLU A 140 50.96 -16.54 37.00
CA GLU A 140 51.50 -16.00 38.25
C GLU A 140 52.20 -14.63 38.22
N ASP A 141 51.71 -13.76 39.10
CA ASP A 141 52.35 -12.74 39.95
C ASP A 141 53.51 -11.90 39.38
N GLY A 142 53.65 -10.60 39.67
CA GLY A 142 53.20 -9.87 40.86
C GLY A 142 54.44 -9.27 41.54
N ALA A 143 54.49 -7.93 41.62
CA ALA A 143 55.58 -7.13 42.22
C ALA A 143 56.95 -7.09 41.50
N GLU A 144 57.01 -6.50 40.28
CA GLU A 144 58.24 -5.86 39.78
C GLU A 144 57.96 -4.48 39.13
N ALA A 145 57.42 -3.54 39.93
CA ALA A 145 57.17 -2.16 39.50
C ALA A 145 57.68 -1.10 40.51
N ALA A 146 58.55 -1.49 41.45
CA ALA A 146 59.09 -0.63 42.51
C ALA A 146 60.60 -0.29 42.35
N ALA A 147 61.22 -0.67 41.23
CA ALA A 147 62.66 -0.50 40.99
C ALA A 147 63.02 0.75 40.15
N ASN A 148 62.13 1.24 39.29
CA ASN A 148 62.44 2.29 38.30
C ASN A 148 62.08 3.73 38.75
N ALA A 149 61.76 3.93 40.03
CA ALA A 149 61.44 5.25 40.59
C ALA A 149 62.55 5.86 41.48
N VAL A 150 63.70 5.18 41.61
CA VAL A 150 64.82 5.60 42.49
C VAL A 150 65.98 6.25 41.71
N GLU A 151 66.17 5.89 40.43
CA GLU A 151 67.24 6.48 39.60
C GLU A 151 66.93 7.92 39.14
N GLY A 152 65.65 8.34 39.20
CA GLY A 152 65.20 9.66 38.73
C GLY A 152 65.42 10.82 39.72
N LEU A 153 65.52 10.56 41.02
CA LEU A 153 65.75 11.59 42.06
C LEU A 153 67.23 11.73 42.46
N ARG A 154 68.13 11.19 41.63
CA ARG A 154 69.59 11.22 41.84
C ARG A 154 70.32 12.27 40.99
N SER A 155 69.61 13.00 40.12
CA SER A 155 70.17 13.99 39.18
C SER A 155 69.87 15.46 39.55
N THR A 156 69.30 15.72 40.73
CA THR A 156 68.98 17.06 41.25
C THR A 156 69.66 17.36 42.59
N ALA A 157 70.84 16.76 42.82
CA ALA A 157 71.60 16.86 44.07
C ALA A 157 73.09 17.25 43.87
N GLU A 158 73.38 18.14 42.91
CA GLU A 158 74.69 18.81 42.79
C GLU A 158 74.60 20.28 43.26
N GLY A 159 74.47 20.47 44.57
CA GLY A 159 74.44 21.78 45.22
C GLY A 159 74.19 21.67 46.73
N ALA A 160 74.84 22.54 47.52
CA ALA A 160 74.86 22.52 48.99
C ALA A 160 75.56 21.29 49.63
N GLY A 161 75.80 21.36 50.95
CA GLY A 161 76.85 20.60 51.64
C GLY A 161 76.38 19.60 52.70
N ALA A 162 77.23 18.62 53.00
CA ALA A 162 76.92 17.46 53.85
C ALA A 162 76.96 17.75 55.37
N SER A 163 76.10 18.65 55.86
CA SER A 163 75.91 18.90 57.31
C SER A 163 74.49 18.63 57.82
N GLU A 164 73.46 18.72 56.98
CA GLU A 164 72.04 18.68 57.41
C GLU A 164 71.38 17.30 57.19
N VAL A 165 72.04 16.41 56.44
CA VAL A 165 71.52 15.07 56.10
C VAL A 165 71.55 14.09 57.29
N ALA A 166 72.29 14.42 58.36
CA ALA A 166 72.45 13.55 59.53
C ALA A 166 71.23 13.56 60.47
N ASP A 167 70.57 14.70 60.66
CA ASP A 167 69.48 14.84 61.64
C ASP A 167 68.11 14.55 61.03
N ALA A 168 67.90 14.86 59.73
CA ALA A 168 66.71 14.42 59.00
C ALA A 168 66.51 12.89 59.05
N ALA A 169 67.61 12.12 58.98
CA ALA A 169 67.59 10.66 59.08
C ALA A 169 67.10 10.15 60.46
N ARG A 170 67.34 10.90 61.55
CA ARG A 170 66.87 10.52 62.90
C ARG A 170 65.40 10.81 63.12
N VAL A 171 64.89 11.93 62.59
CA VAL A 171 63.47 12.30 62.70
C VAL A 171 62.58 11.29 61.96
N VAL A 172 62.97 10.90 60.74
CA VAL A 172 62.22 9.91 59.94
C VAL A 172 62.19 8.52 60.60
N GLN A 173 63.29 8.10 61.25
CA GLN A 173 63.33 6.80 61.92
C GLN A 173 62.44 6.77 63.18
N GLY A 174 62.40 7.85 63.97
CA GLY A 174 61.52 7.95 65.14
C GLY A 174 60.02 7.97 64.79
N ALA A 175 59.64 8.60 63.67
CA ALA A 175 58.24 8.63 63.22
C ALA A 175 57.70 7.24 62.84
N SER A 176 58.54 6.37 62.25
CA SER A 176 58.16 5.02 61.83
C SER A 176 57.89 4.08 63.01
N GLU A 177 58.70 4.17 64.07
CA GLU A 177 58.53 3.35 65.27
C GLU A 177 57.31 3.80 66.10
N ALA A 178 57.01 5.10 66.15
CA ALA A 178 55.79 5.62 66.77
C ALA A 178 54.51 5.18 66.03
N ALA A 179 54.49 5.23 64.69
CA ALA A 179 53.34 4.79 63.90
C ALA A 179 53.03 3.28 64.06
N SER A 180 54.07 2.47 64.29
CA SER A 180 53.96 1.02 64.45
C SER A 180 53.34 0.59 65.80
N ALA A 181 53.35 1.46 66.81
CA ALA A 181 52.79 1.18 68.13
C ALA A 181 51.28 1.52 68.28
N ALA A 182 50.68 2.21 67.29
CA ALA A 182 49.34 2.77 67.39
C ALA A 182 48.21 1.87 66.86
N GLN A 183 48.52 0.71 66.27
CA GLN A 183 47.51 -0.19 65.71
C GLN A 183 47.04 -1.26 66.72
N GLY A 184 46.02 -0.94 67.53
CA GLY A 184 45.26 -1.97 68.27
C GLY A 184 44.76 -1.65 69.68
N LEU A 185 44.77 -0.39 70.14
CA LEU A 185 44.38 -0.02 71.52
C LEU A 185 43.13 0.86 71.61
N SER A 186 42.49 0.87 72.79
CA SER A 186 41.21 1.53 73.03
C SER A 186 41.36 3.02 73.41
N ARG A 187 40.28 3.79 73.27
CA ARG A 187 40.25 5.23 73.59
C ARG A 187 40.46 5.59 75.07
N GLY A 188 40.42 4.61 75.99
CA GLY A 188 40.67 4.85 77.41
C GLY A 188 42.16 4.86 77.77
N ASP A 189 42.96 3.99 77.16
CA ASP A 189 44.31 3.66 77.63
C ASP A 189 45.36 4.69 77.19
N ALA A 190 45.08 5.45 76.12
CA ALA A 190 45.95 6.50 75.61
C ALA A 190 46.18 7.66 76.60
N GLY A 191 45.23 7.90 77.52
CA GLY A 191 45.35 8.98 78.52
C GLY A 191 46.48 8.74 79.53
N GLN A 192 46.61 7.51 80.04
CA GLN A 192 47.61 7.18 81.07
C GLN A 192 49.04 7.04 80.52
N ALA A 193 49.21 6.91 79.20
CA ALA A 193 50.52 6.97 78.55
C ALA A 193 51.11 8.39 78.54
N LEU A 194 50.26 9.42 78.43
CA LEU A 194 50.68 10.82 78.33
C LEU A 194 51.03 11.46 79.70
N GLU A 195 50.36 11.08 80.79
CA GLU A 195 50.77 11.54 82.13
C GLU A 195 52.17 11.03 82.53
N GLY A 196 52.55 9.82 82.10
CA GLY A 196 53.84 9.21 82.40
C GLY A 196 55.06 9.92 81.80
N ALA A 197 54.89 10.64 80.68
CA ALA A 197 55.99 11.31 79.98
C ALA A 197 56.40 12.66 80.61
N SER A 198 55.52 13.28 81.41
CA SER A 198 55.73 14.61 81.99
C SER A 198 56.68 14.67 83.20
N GLY A 199 57.07 13.51 83.75
CA GLY A 199 57.83 13.41 84.99
C GLY A 199 59.36 13.49 84.88
N ALA A 200 59.93 13.52 83.67
CA ALA A 200 61.33 13.14 83.41
C ALA A 200 62.28 14.26 82.93
N SER A 201 62.02 15.52 83.27
CA SER A 201 62.85 16.67 82.84
C SER A 201 62.97 17.80 83.87
N ARG A 202 63.42 17.49 85.09
CA ARG A 202 63.90 18.51 86.07
C ARG A 202 65.37 18.30 86.42
N TYR A 203 66.12 19.40 86.38
CA TYR A 203 67.57 19.54 86.59
C TYR A 203 68.48 18.90 85.52
N LEU A 204 69.14 19.74 84.71
CA LEU A 204 70.62 19.75 84.55
C LEU A 204 71.10 20.85 83.55
N VAL A 205 71.05 22.11 83.95
CA VAL A 205 71.89 23.19 83.38
C VAL A 205 72.28 24.17 84.50
N PRO A 206 73.56 24.25 84.90
CA PRO A 206 74.13 25.42 85.59
C PRO A 206 74.57 26.48 84.58
N ASP A 207 74.68 27.72 85.04
CA ASP A 207 74.98 28.90 84.22
C ASP A 207 76.35 28.85 83.50
N ASP A 208 76.36 29.21 82.21
CA ASP A 208 77.33 30.14 81.60
C ASP A 208 76.83 30.58 80.20
N GLU A 209 77.37 31.68 79.65
CA GLU A 209 77.10 32.24 78.30
C GLU A 209 75.67 32.75 77.98
N VAL A 210 75.12 33.63 78.83
CA VAL A 210 73.92 34.45 78.50
C VAL A 210 74.26 35.57 77.50
N ALA A 211 74.59 35.20 76.25
CA ALA A 211 75.07 36.14 75.22
C ALA A 211 74.51 35.94 73.79
N SER A 212 73.78 34.85 73.52
CA SER A 212 73.25 34.52 72.17
C SER A 212 71.71 34.47 72.08
N VAL A 213 71.00 34.70 73.19
CA VAL A 213 69.53 34.53 73.30
C VAL A 213 68.76 35.85 73.11
N LEU A 214 69.35 36.84 72.44
CA LEU A 214 68.76 38.17 72.19
C LEU A 214 68.41 38.47 70.73
N GLU A 215 68.56 37.48 69.84
CA GLU A 215 68.03 37.54 68.46
C GLU A 215 66.83 36.59 68.28
N SER A 216 66.77 35.49 69.05
CA SER A 216 65.61 34.58 69.16
C SER A 216 64.44 35.14 70.01
N ALA A 217 64.43 36.44 70.28
CA ALA A 217 63.36 37.11 71.05
C ALA A 217 62.17 37.54 70.17
N GLY A 218 62.30 37.48 68.84
CA GLY A 218 61.18 37.71 67.91
C GLY A 218 60.22 36.52 67.85
N GLU A 219 60.74 35.32 67.64
CA GLU A 219 59.96 34.08 67.45
C GLU A 219 59.17 33.65 68.70
N ALA A 220 59.51 34.19 69.88
CA ALA A 220 58.76 34.01 71.11
C ALA A 220 57.45 34.83 71.16
N GLY A 221 57.26 35.81 70.26
CA GLY A 221 55.98 36.51 70.07
C GLY A 221 54.98 35.62 69.35
N ASP A 222 55.32 35.18 68.14
CA ASP A 222 54.47 34.35 67.27
C ASP A 222 54.04 33.04 67.94
N LEU A 223 54.92 32.41 68.74
CA LEU A 223 54.58 31.21 69.53
C LEU A 223 53.66 31.49 70.73
N LEU A 224 53.60 32.72 71.24
CA LEU A 224 52.61 33.13 72.24
C LEU A 224 51.26 33.47 71.60
N GLU A 225 51.24 34.03 70.39
CA GLU A 225 50.01 34.26 69.62
C GLU A 225 49.37 32.92 69.21
N GLN A 226 50.15 32.00 68.63
CA GLN A 226 49.71 30.62 68.37
C GLN A 226 49.32 29.86 69.66
N GLY A 227 49.96 30.17 70.80
CA GLY A 227 49.61 29.63 72.11
C GLY A 227 48.28 30.16 72.67
N VAL A 228 47.90 31.39 72.34
CA VAL A 228 46.61 31.98 72.69
C VAL A 228 45.50 31.42 71.80
N ASP A 229 45.71 31.27 70.50
CA ASP A 229 44.73 30.63 69.60
C ASP A 229 44.48 29.15 69.97
N ALA A 230 45.55 28.42 70.32
CA ALA A 230 45.45 27.02 70.76
C ALA A 230 44.65 26.84 72.07
N LEU A 231 44.60 27.87 72.93
CA LEU A 231 43.82 27.85 74.18
C LEU A 231 42.43 28.51 74.03
N GLY A 232 42.27 29.48 73.14
CA GLY A 232 40.96 30.06 72.78
C GLY A 232 40.02 29.00 72.21
N GLY A 233 40.55 28.01 71.50
CA GLY A 233 39.80 26.85 70.98
C GLY A 233 39.14 25.93 72.04
N LEU A 234 39.39 26.13 73.33
CA LEU A 234 38.84 25.30 74.42
C LEU A 234 37.76 25.98 75.29
N THR A 235 37.39 27.23 75.01
CA THR A 235 36.21 27.88 75.62
C THR A 235 35.30 28.43 74.53
N GLY A 236 34.06 27.93 74.47
CA GLY A 236 33.08 28.33 73.46
C GLY A 236 32.62 29.79 73.60
N ALA A 237 33.36 30.71 73.01
CA ALA A 237 33.01 32.11 72.84
C ALA A 237 32.90 32.40 71.33
N THR A 238 31.77 32.99 70.92
CA THR A 238 31.52 33.57 69.58
C THR A 238 32.13 32.79 68.40
N ARG A 239 31.39 31.77 67.96
CA ARG A 239 31.24 31.45 66.54
C ARG A 239 29.77 31.62 66.21
N ASN A 240 29.45 32.27 65.09
CA ASN A 240 28.11 32.48 64.58
C ASN A 240 27.32 31.15 64.53
N PRO A 241 26.40 30.89 65.47
CA PRO A 241 25.84 29.55 65.67
C PRO A 241 24.99 29.12 64.48
N VAL A 242 25.09 27.83 64.11
CA VAL A 242 24.03 27.20 63.32
C VAL A 242 23.03 26.58 64.29
N THR A 243 21.79 27.07 64.29
CA THR A 243 20.67 26.46 65.03
C THR A 243 19.80 25.64 64.08
N PHE A 244 19.35 24.47 64.56
CA PHE A 244 18.49 23.55 63.84
C PHE A 244 17.16 23.40 64.60
N HIS A 245 16.05 23.72 63.94
CA HIS A 245 14.71 23.47 64.47
C HIS A 245 13.97 22.46 63.60
N LEU A 246 13.33 21.47 64.22
CA LEU A 246 12.56 20.43 63.53
C LEU A 246 11.11 20.46 64.02
N GLU A 247 10.19 20.69 63.09
CA GLU A 247 8.74 20.54 63.28
C GLU A 247 8.27 19.30 62.53
N VAL A 248 7.42 18.48 63.17
CA VAL A 248 6.73 17.34 62.54
C VAL A 248 5.25 17.45 62.87
N ALA A 249 4.40 17.51 61.85
CA ALA A 249 2.98 17.81 62.02
C ALA A 249 2.27 16.73 62.86
N GLY A 250 1.63 17.16 63.94
CA GLY A 250 0.93 16.29 64.90
C GLY A 250 1.76 15.85 66.11
N LEU A 251 3.03 16.27 66.23
CA LEU A 251 3.91 15.92 67.35
C LEU A 251 4.46 17.16 68.06
N ASP A 252 3.79 17.56 69.15
CA ASP A 252 4.10 18.75 69.97
C ASP A 252 5.33 18.60 70.90
N GLY A 253 5.99 17.43 70.89
CA GLY A 253 7.17 17.16 71.72
C GLY A 253 8.42 17.89 71.21
N ARG A 254 9.40 18.12 72.11
CA ARG A 254 10.64 18.80 71.75
C ARG A 254 11.57 17.91 70.93
N TRP A 255 12.13 18.48 69.88
CA TRP A 255 13.10 17.85 68.97
C TRP A 255 14.50 18.42 69.17
N GLY A 256 15.41 17.64 69.74
CA GLY A 256 16.84 17.95 69.82
C GLY A 256 17.58 17.37 68.62
N VAL A 257 17.77 18.15 67.56
CA VAL A 257 18.50 17.71 66.34
C VAL A 257 19.99 17.53 66.64
N THR A 258 20.56 16.38 66.29
CA THR A 258 21.98 16.05 66.48
C THR A 258 22.76 16.00 65.17
N ASP A 259 22.15 15.48 64.11
CA ASP A 259 22.76 15.31 62.80
C ASP A 259 21.76 15.72 61.70
N VAL A 260 22.23 16.48 60.72
CA VAL A 260 21.54 16.78 59.46
C VAL A 260 22.44 16.34 58.31
N SER A 261 21.88 15.64 57.34
CA SER A 261 22.54 15.30 56.08
C SER A 261 21.54 15.53 54.95
N LEU A 262 21.79 16.57 54.16
CA LEU A 262 20.95 17.03 53.06
C LEU A 262 21.62 16.68 51.73
N HIS A 263 20.88 16.02 50.84
CA HIS A 263 21.32 15.73 49.48
C HIS A 263 20.30 16.31 48.49
N GLU A 264 20.77 17.21 47.62
CA GLU A 264 19.95 18.01 46.73
C GLU A 264 20.64 18.11 45.36
N ALA A 265 19.88 18.12 44.26
CA ALA A 265 20.40 18.49 42.96
C ALA A 265 19.27 18.94 42.02
N LEU A 266 19.64 19.72 40.99
CA LEU A 266 18.78 19.95 39.84
C LEU A 266 18.37 18.61 39.21
N ASN A 267 17.09 18.47 38.88
CA ASN A 267 16.47 17.27 38.32
C ASN A 267 16.59 16.00 39.19
N ALA A 268 16.79 16.16 40.50
CA ALA A 268 16.74 15.08 41.48
C ALA A 268 15.78 15.43 42.63
N ILE A 269 15.10 14.42 43.18
CA ILE A 269 14.30 14.61 44.40
C ILE A 269 15.27 14.83 45.58
N PRO A 270 15.26 16.02 46.22
CA PRO A 270 16.13 16.27 47.35
C PRO A 270 15.62 15.53 48.59
N HIS A 271 16.52 15.21 49.52
CA HIS A 271 16.14 14.61 50.79
C HIS A 271 17.05 15.01 51.95
N ALA A 272 16.43 15.26 53.11
CA ALA A 272 17.09 15.43 54.38
C ALA A 272 17.03 14.11 55.17
N ARG A 273 18.17 13.54 55.54
CA ARG A 273 18.27 12.63 56.69
C ARG A 273 18.54 13.47 57.93
N ILE A 274 17.69 13.33 58.93
CA ILE A 274 17.81 14.04 60.21
C ILE A 274 17.86 13.01 61.33
N ARG A 275 18.78 13.17 62.27
CA ARG A 275 18.74 12.48 63.56
C ARG A 275 18.38 13.49 64.64
N ALA A 276 17.41 13.15 65.47
CA ALA A 276 16.99 13.97 66.59
C ALA A 276 16.58 13.12 67.80
N ARG A 277 16.83 13.62 69.00
CA ARG A 277 16.17 13.15 70.23
C ARG A 277 14.77 13.76 70.30
N TYR A 278 13.78 12.96 70.64
CA TYR A 278 12.39 13.40 70.86
C TYR A 278 11.97 13.15 72.30
N ASP A 279 11.38 14.17 72.92
CA ASP A 279 10.85 14.20 74.29
C ASP A 279 9.52 13.41 74.38
N GLY A 280 9.62 12.08 74.22
CA GLY A 280 8.49 11.16 74.20
C GLY A 280 8.75 9.89 73.38
N ARG A 281 7.67 9.21 72.96
CA ARG A 281 7.72 8.03 72.09
C ARG A 281 6.51 7.98 71.15
N PRO A 282 6.62 8.49 69.91
CA PRO A 282 5.52 8.51 68.95
C PRO A 282 5.25 7.11 68.37
N GLU A 283 4.03 6.90 67.87
CA GLU A 283 3.72 5.71 67.09
C GLU A 283 4.30 5.80 65.67
N ARG A 284 4.58 4.63 65.08
CA ARG A 284 5.13 4.55 63.72
C ARG A 284 4.19 5.11 62.64
N ALA A 285 2.89 5.16 62.92
CA ALA A 285 1.89 5.72 62.01
C ALA A 285 1.89 7.26 62.03
N GLU A 286 2.21 7.87 63.17
CA GLU A 286 2.25 9.33 63.37
C GLU A 286 3.45 9.98 62.66
N LEU A 287 4.48 9.20 62.32
CA LEU A 287 5.71 9.65 61.66
C LEU A 287 5.75 9.43 60.14
N MET A 288 4.71 8.87 59.50
CA MET A 288 4.80 8.47 58.09
C MET A 288 3.84 9.26 57.21
N LEU A 289 4.38 9.85 56.14
CA LEU A 289 3.66 10.74 55.19
C LEU A 289 3.04 11.98 55.84
N VAL A 290 3.50 12.35 57.04
CA VAL A 290 3.19 13.64 57.68
C VAL A 290 4.14 14.73 57.17
N GLU A 291 3.63 15.96 57.16
CA GLU A 291 4.39 17.17 56.84
C GLU A 291 5.47 17.41 57.92
N ALA A 292 6.69 17.72 57.49
CA ALA A 292 7.80 18.04 58.36
C ALA A 292 8.65 19.18 57.78
N LYS A 293 9.21 20.00 58.67
CA LYS A 293 9.98 21.19 58.34
C LYS A 293 11.25 21.22 59.18
N LEU A 294 12.40 21.28 58.52
CA LEU A 294 13.69 21.60 59.14
C LEU A 294 14.02 23.05 58.84
N SER A 295 14.13 23.89 59.87
CA SER A 295 14.66 25.24 59.77
C SER A 295 16.12 25.25 60.22
N ILE A 296 16.97 25.93 59.46
CA ILE A 296 18.42 26.04 59.65
C ILE A 296 18.75 27.53 59.66
N GLU A 297 19.28 28.02 60.78
CA GLU A 297 19.48 29.44 61.05
C GLU A 297 20.96 29.72 61.31
N ARG A 298 21.48 30.83 60.78
CA ARG A 298 22.79 31.40 61.14
C ARG A 298 22.70 32.93 61.06
N GLY A 299 22.77 33.61 62.21
CA GLY A 299 22.58 35.06 62.27
C GLY A 299 21.21 35.48 61.73
N GLU A 300 21.20 36.28 60.65
CA GLU A 300 19.97 36.68 59.94
C GLU A 300 19.63 35.76 58.73
N GLN A 301 20.48 34.76 58.43
CA GLN A 301 20.21 33.80 57.36
C GLN A 301 19.33 32.65 57.89
N LEU A 302 18.16 32.48 57.27
CA LEU A 302 17.24 31.36 57.51
C LEU A 302 17.10 30.54 56.22
N ARG A 303 17.21 29.22 56.34
CA ARG A 303 16.86 28.25 55.32
C ARG A 303 15.85 27.26 55.87
N GLU A 304 14.81 26.96 55.11
CA GLU A 304 13.85 25.90 55.46
C GLU A 304 13.93 24.77 54.44
N PHE A 305 13.75 23.53 54.91
CA PHE A 305 13.55 22.34 54.09
C PHE A 305 12.21 21.71 54.47
N LYS A 306 11.25 21.77 53.54
CA LYS A 306 9.85 21.34 53.72
C LYS A 306 9.54 20.10 52.89
N GLY A 307 8.76 19.18 53.43
CA GLY A 307 8.29 18.01 52.71
C GLY A 307 7.56 17.01 53.60
N LEU A 308 7.45 15.77 53.14
CA LEU A 308 6.84 14.66 53.86
C LEU A 308 7.89 13.69 54.40
N VAL A 309 7.60 13.03 55.52
CA VAL A 309 8.45 11.96 56.05
C VAL A 309 8.21 10.66 55.29
N PHE A 310 9.20 10.24 54.49
CA PHE A 310 9.16 8.99 53.70
C PHE A 310 9.82 7.80 54.40
N ARG A 311 10.54 8.03 55.51
CA ARG A 311 11.12 6.97 56.34
C ARG A 311 11.34 7.46 57.76
N ALA A 312 10.94 6.67 58.74
CA ALA A 312 11.28 6.88 60.14
C ALA A 312 11.93 5.61 60.74
N ARG A 313 12.98 5.80 61.54
CA ARG A 313 13.58 4.77 62.40
C ARG A 313 13.61 5.29 63.83
N ILE A 314 12.76 4.71 64.68
CA ILE A 314 12.76 4.97 66.12
C ILE A 314 13.72 3.99 66.79
N ARG A 315 14.64 4.51 67.61
CA ARG A 315 15.42 3.79 68.62
C ARG A 315 15.04 4.34 69.99
N ASP A 316 14.99 3.47 70.99
CA ASP A 316 14.59 3.78 72.36
C ASP A 316 15.80 3.51 73.26
N ASP A 317 16.28 4.54 73.96
CA ASP A 317 17.46 4.46 74.85
C ASP A 317 17.09 4.43 76.34
N GLY A 318 15.79 4.46 76.67
CA GLY A 318 15.28 4.50 78.04
C GLY A 318 15.17 5.90 78.66
N GLU A 319 15.77 6.93 78.06
CA GLU A 319 15.63 8.34 78.49
C GLU A 319 14.90 9.21 77.44
N GLY A 320 14.78 8.74 76.19
CA GLY A 320 13.90 9.29 75.17
C GLY A 320 13.83 8.43 73.90
N SER A 321 13.29 8.99 72.82
CA SER A 321 13.37 8.37 71.49
C SER A 321 14.46 9.03 70.66
N GLU A 322 15.46 8.27 70.21
CA GLU A 322 16.39 8.66 69.15
C GLU A 322 15.73 8.32 67.80
N ILE A 323 15.37 9.33 67.01
CA ILE A 323 14.63 9.18 65.76
C ILE A 323 15.50 9.60 64.59
N ASP A 324 15.76 8.68 63.66
CA ASP A 324 16.30 9.02 62.34
C ASP A 324 15.14 9.14 61.34
N LEU A 325 14.89 10.36 60.85
CA LEU A 325 13.91 10.67 59.80
C LEU A 325 14.58 10.78 58.42
N GLN A 326 13.81 10.53 57.37
CA GLN A 326 14.11 10.94 56.01
C GLN A 326 12.92 11.75 55.45
N ILE A 327 13.13 13.06 55.29
CA ILE A 327 12.16 14.00 54.71
C ILE A 327 12.54 14.22 53.24
N ALA A 328 11.55 14.30 52.36
CA ALA A 328 11.70 14.74 50.97
C ALA A 328 10.43 15.48 50.52
N PRO A 329 10.47 16.28 49.45
CA PRO A 329 9.27 16.83 48.82
C PRO A 329 8.23 15.75 48.52
N ALA A 330 6.94 16.11 48.57
CA ALA A 330 5.84 15.22 48.22
C ALA A 330 5.98 14.63 46.80
N ALA A 331 6.71 15.32 45.91
CA ALA A 331 7.13 14.82 44.60
C ALA A 331 7.86 13.45 44.63
N ASN A 332 8.43 13.03 45.75
CA ASN A 332 8.96 11.68 45.92
C ASN A 332 7.88 10.58 45.73
N HIS A 333 6.59 10.88 45.97
CA HIS A 333 5.49 9.96 45.64
C HIS A 333 5.44 9.58 44.15
N LEU A 334 5.90 10.47 43.26
CA LEU A 334 5.91 10.25 41.82
C LEU A 334 6.84 9.09 41.41
N ALA A 335 7.82 8.74 42.25
CA ALA A 335 8.71 7.59 42.06
C ALA A 335 8.03 6.24 42.32
N HIS A 336 6.88 6.23 43.02
CA HIS A 336 6.22 5.01 43.49
C HIS A 336 4.97 4.62 42.68
N THR A 337 4.56 5.42 41.71
CA THR A 337 3.39 5.18 40.86
C THR A 337 3.80 5.05 39.39
N LEU A 338 3.55 3.88 38.81
CA LEU A 338 3.78 3.55 37.40
C LEU A 338 2.44 3.62 36.64
N LYS A 339 2.41 4.36 35.53
CA LYS A 339 1.24 4.52 34.65
C LYS A 339 1.62 4.20 33.18
N SER A 340 0.60 3.89 32.38
CA SER A 340 0.62 4.14 30.92
C SER A 340 -0.58 5.01 30.57
N ARG A 341 -0.37 6.09 29.80
CA ARG A 341 -1.42 7.05 29.40
C ARG A 341 -0.97 7.93 28.22
N ILE A 342 -1.92 8.63 27.62
CA ILE A 342 -1.77 9.35 26.35
C ILE A 342 -2.12 10.82 26.55
N HIS A 343 -1.18 11.71 26.25
CA HIS A 343 -1.40 13.15 26.17
C HIS A 343 -1.38 13.58 24.69
N GLN A 344 -2.27 14.51 24.31
CA GLN A 344 -2.42 14.95 22.92
C GLN A 344 -2.58 16.46 22.84
N LYS A 345 -1.97 17.07 21.82
CA LYS A 345 -2.11 18.50 21.52
C LYS A 345 -1.74 19.37 22.73
N LEU A 346 -0.69 18.98 23.45
CA LEU A 346 -0.12 19.72 24.58
C LEU A 346 1.38 19.95 24.36
N THR A 347 1.90 21.00 24.97
CA THR A 347 3.34 21.21 25.15
C THR A 347 3.88 20.28 26.25
N VAL A 348 5.20 20.10 26.27
CA VAL A 348 5.87 19.30 27.33
C VAL A 348 5.67 19.92 28.72
N VAL A 349 5.65 21.25 28.82
CA VAL A 349 5.45 21.97 30.09
C VAL A 349 4.04 21.72 30.63
N GLU A 350 3.01 21.82 29.79
CA GLU A 350 1.63 21.50 30.18
C GLU A 350 1.50 20.05 30.68
N VAL A 351 2.09 19.07 29.97
CA VAL A 351 2.07 17.67 30.40
C VAL A 351 2.77 17.44 31.75
N ILE A 352 3.89 18.13 32.02
CA ILE A 352 4.57 18.07 33.33
C ILE A 352 3.68 18.66 34.43
N VAL A 353 3.10 19.84 34.19
CA VAL A 353 2.24 20.55 35.16
C VAL A 353 0.95 19.78 35.45
N GLU A 354 0.29 19.24 34.42
CA GLU A 354 -0.90 18.40 34.58
C GLU A 354 -0.58 17.09 35.31
N THR A 355 0.56 16.44 35.02
CA THR A 355 1.00 15.24 35.74
C THR A 355 1.25 15.51 37.22
N TYR A 356 1.93 16.62 37.53
CA TYR A 356 2.22 17.02 38.90
C TYR A 356 0.93 17.32 39.67
N LYS A 357 -0.02 18.02 39.02
CA LYS A 357 -1.33 18.38 39.58
C LYS A 357 -2.25 17.17 39.78
N ASP A 358 -2.32 16.25 38.81
CA ASP A 358 -3.07 14.97 38.88
C ASP A 358 -2.63 14.13 40.08
N MET A 359 -1.34 14.15 40.44
CA MET A 359 -0.77 13.29 41.47
C MET A 359 -0.55 13.96 42.83
N LEU A 360 -0.45 15.29 42.91
CA LEU A 360 -0.07 16.02 44.13
C LEU A 360 -0.97 17.23 44.44
N GLY A 361 -2.01 17.49 43.63
CA GLY A 361 -2.96 18.58 43.87
C GLY A 361 -3.72 18.46 45.19
N ASP A 362 -4.09 17.24 45.59
CA ASP A 362 -4.71 16.95 46.89
C ASP A 362 -3.76 17.22 48.07
N LEU A 363 -2.45 17.14 47.84
CA LEU A 363 -1.39 17.53 48.79
C LEU A 363 -1.03 19.03 48.69
N GLN A 364 -1.85 19.82 47.99
CA GLN A 364 -1.72 21.28 47.85
C GLN A 364 -0.37 21.73 47.26
N ARG A 365 0.28 20.87 46.45
CA ARG A 365 1.56 21.20 45.80
C ARG A 365 1.34 21.88 44.44
N SER A 366 2.21 22.82 44.13
CA SER A 366 2.16 23.66 42.92
C SER A 366 3.44 23.56 42.10
N VAL A 367 3.38 24.09 40.87
CA VAL A 367 4.51 24.21 39.94
C VAL A 367 4.66 25.66 39.52
N ASP A 368 5.84 26.24 39.71
CA ASP A 368 6.21 27.53 39.11
C ASP A 368 6.84 27.32 37.73
N GLN A 369 6.55 28.26 36.83
CA GLN A 369 6.98 28.31 35.44
C GLN A 369 7.63 29.64 35.07
N ALA A 370 7.76 30.59 36.01
CA ALA A 370 8.26 31.95 35.74
C ALA A 370 9.72 31.99 35.25
N ASN A 371 10.49 30.91 35.45
CA ASN A 371 11.88 30.77 35.01
C ASN A 371 12.04 30.06 33.66
N LEU A 372 10.93 29.79 32.94
CA LEU A 372 10.94 29.32 31.55
C LEU A 372 10.94 30.52 30.59
N VAL A 373 12.01 30.69 29.84
CA VAL A 373 12.23 31.82 28.91
C VAL A 373 11.91 31.44 27.46
N ARG A 374 11.93 30.16 27.11
CA ARG A 374 11.67 29.65 25.76
C ARG A 374 10.20 29.26 25.55
N THR A 375 9.73 29.40 24.32
CA THR A 375 8.47 28.78 23.86
C THR A 375 8.68 27.27 23.67
N TYR A 376 7.67 26.47 24.01
CA TYR A 376 7.65 25.02 23.77
C TYR A 376 6.59 24.68 22.73
N GLU A 377 6.95 23.79 21.81
CA GLU A 377 6.06 23.39 20.71
C GLU A 377 5.04 22.36 21.16
N GLN A 378 3.81 22.49 20.66
CA GLN A 378 2.72 21.56 20.91
C GLN A 378 3.00 20.23 20.18
N ARG A 379 3.13 19.13 20.94
CA ARG A 379 3.31 17.79 20.38
C ARG A 379 1.94 17.18 20.03
N GLU A 380 1.80 16.53 18.87
CA GLU A 380 0.55 15.84 18.50
C GLU A 380 0.23 14.70 19.48
N TYR A 381 1.27 14.00 19.94
CA TYR A 381 1.20 12.78 20.73
C TYR A 381 2.38 12.73 21.71
N ILE A 382 2.11 12.48 22.99
CA ILE A 382 3.10 12.18 24.04
C ILE A 382 2.55 11.01 24.84
N VAL A 383 3.31 9.93 24.97
CA VAL A 383 2.88 8.73 25.70
C VAL A 383 3.76 8.50 26.92
N GLN A 384 3.13 8.39 28.10
CA GLN A 384 3.75 7.73 29.23
C GLN A 384 3.58 6.22 29.03
N TYR A 385 4.66 5.43 29.02
CA TYR A 385 4.56 3.99 28.78
C TYR A 385 5.37 3.17 29.79
N GLN A 386 4.67 2.47 30.69
CA GLN A 386 5.23 1.58 31.72
C GLN A 386 6.33 2.21 32.59
N GLU A 387 6.27 3.53 32.79
CA GLU A 387 7.25 4.31 33.54
C GLU A 387 6.60 5.01 34.74
N THR A 388 7.41 5.38 35.74
CA THR A 388 6.92 6.12 36.91
C THR A 388 6.61 7.57 36.55
N ASN A 389 5.72 8.22 37.29
CA ASN A 389 5.39 9.62 37.04
C ASN A 389 6.61 10.55 37.22
N LEU A 390 7.54 10.18 38.11
CA LEU A 390 8.82 10.88 38.25
C LEU A 390 9.68 10.67 37.01
N ALA A 391 9.81 9.42 36.53
CA ALA A 391 10.57 9.14 35.32
C ALA A 391 10.01 9.93 34.13
N PHE A 392 8.70 9.88 33.92
CA PHE A 392 8.02 10.63 32.85
C PHE A 392 8.32 12.13 32.89
N ILE A 393 8.21 12.78 34.06
CA ILE A 393 8.53 14.21 34.22
C ILE A 393 10.03 14.49 34.01
N SER A 394 10.93 13.76 34.68
CA SER A 394 12.38 13.96 34.57
C SER A 394 12.84 13.82 33.13
N ARG A 395 12.44 12.73 32.48
CA ARG A 395 12.72 12.40 31.08
C ARG A 395 12.21 13.48 30.10
N LEU A 396 10.99 13.96 30.28
CA LEU A 396 10.42 15.01 29.44
C LEU A 396 11.13 16.35 29.62
N ALA A 397 11.50 16.70 30.86
CA ALA A 397 12.29 17.88 31.16
C ALA A 397 13.71 17.77 30.57
N GLU A 398 14.34 16.61 30.70
CA GLU A 398 15.64 16.26 30.13
C GLU A 398 15.68 16.43 28.59
N GLU A 399 14.66 15.92 27.86
CA GLU A 399 14.53 16.09 26.40
C GLU A 399 14.46 17.55 25.96
N GLU A 400 13.75 18.39 26.70
CA GLU A 400 13.54 19.80 26.35
C GLU A 400 14.58 20.75 26.97
N GLY A 401 15.58 20.21 27.68
CA GLY A 401 16.60 21.00 28.38
C GLY A 401 16.08 21.79 29.59
N ILE A 402 14.88 21.48 30.07
CA ILE A 402 14.26 22.06 31.26
C ILE A 402 14.92 21.45 32.50
N PHE A 403 15.47 22.29 33.36
CA PHE A 403 15.88 21.87 34.69
C PHE A 403 14.86 22.26 35.74
N TRP A 404 14.86 21.53 36.87
CA TRP A 404 13.92 21.78 37.95
C TRP A 404 14.53 21.58 39.34
N PHE A 405 13.97 22.28 40.31
CA PHE A 405 14.34 22.25 41.72
C PHE A 405 13.12 22.55 42.60
N PHE A 406 13.28 22.50 43.92
CA PHE A 406 12.23 22.87 44.86
C PHE A 406 12.56 24.18 45.54
N ASP A 407 11.59 25.10 45.54
CA ASP A 407 11.60 26.23 46.46
C ASP A 407 10.84 25.85 47.73
N HIS A 408 11.32 26.35 48.87
CA HIS A 408 10.81 26.09 50.21
C HIS A 408 10.43 27.37 50.96
N GLU A 409 10.41 28.56 50.31
CA GLU A 409 10.00 29.80 50.97
C GLU A 409 8.49 29.84 51.30
N ALA A 410 7.64 29.26 50.46
CA ALA A 410 6.20 29.15 50.69
C ALA A 410 5.81 28.13 51.79
N ASP A 411 4.53 28.10 52.22
CA ASP A 411 4.01 27.17 53.24
C ASP A 411 4.24 25.69 52.92
N ARG A 412 4.29 25.34 51.63
CA ARG A 412 4.62 24.02 51.07
C ARG A 412 5.68 24.18 49.99
N GLU A 413 6.44 23.13 49.73
CA GLU A 413 7.46 23.16 48.69
C GLU A 413 6.87 23.19 47.27
N VAL A 414 7.44 24.05 46.43
CA VAL A 414 6.99 24.34 45.06
C VAL A 414 8.00 23.79 44.07
N LEU A 415 7.55 23.05 43.06
CA LEU A 415 8.43 22.62 41.96
C LEU A 415 8.67 23.81 41.02
N VAL A 416 9.89 24.29 40.91
CA VAL A 416 10.25 25.37 39.97
C VAL A 416 10.81 24.76 38.69
N LEU A 417 10.21 25.11 37.54
CA LEU A 417 10.72 24.76 36.20
C LEU A 417 11.52 25.94 35.61
N ALA A 418 12.69 25.66 35.06
CA ALA A 418 13.58 26.66 34.48
C ALA A 418 14.32 26.15 33.23
N ASP A 419 14.68 27.05 32.31
CA ASP A 419 15.48 26.73 31.12
C ASP A 419 16.69 27.66 30.91
N ALA A 420 16.83 28.68 31.76
CA ALA A 420 17.90 29.66 31.72
C ALA A 420 18.47 29.92 33.12
N THR A 421 19.81 29.87 33.24
CA THR A 421 20.56 30.14 34.47
C THR A 421 20.57 31.63 34.86
N GLY A 422 20.30 32.54 33.92
CA GLY A 422 20.35 33.98 34.13
C GLY A 422 19.39 34.50 35.21
N ASN A 423 18.17 33.95 35.28
CA ASN A 423 17.10 34.44 36.15
C ASN A 423 17.13 33.86 37.58
N LEU A 424 18.04 32.92 37.87
CA LEU A 424 18.03 32.18 39.14
C LEU A 424 18.33 33.10 40.33
N PRO A 425 17.62 32.92 41.47
CA PRO A 425 17.79 33.74 42.67
C PRO A 425 19.19 33.63 43.27
N ARG A 426 19.58 34.62 44.08
CA ARG A 426 20.84 34.60 44.83
C ARG A 426 20.73 33.67 46.05
N ALA A 427 21.81 32.96 46.36
CA ALA A 427 21.93 32.12 47.54
C ALA A 427 21.83 32.98 48.81
N ARG A 428 22.58 34.09 48.85
CA ARG A 428 22.45 35.15 49.85
C ARG A 428 21.63 36.32 49.25
N PRO A 429 20.33 36.47 49.61
CA PRO A 429 19.50 37.56 49.07
C PRO A 429 19.42 38.79 50.00
N ASN A 430 19.83 38.64 51.27
CA ASN A 430 19.62 39.63 52.34
C ASN A 430 20.85 40.51 52.63
N ASP A 431 21.97 40.28 51.93
CA ASP A 431 23.23 41.03 52.05
C ASP A 431 23.74 41.42 50.64
N ASP A 432 25.04 41.68 50.47
CA ASP A 432 25.65 42.02 49.17
C ASP A 432 25.59 40.89 48.12
N GLY A 433 25.36 39.65 48.56
CA GLY A 433 25.30 38.46 47.71
C GLY A 433 26.63 37.76 47.47
N MET A 434 27.74 38.27 48.02
CA MET A 434 29.08 37.71 47.88
C MET A 434 29.36 36.67 48.97
N ALA A 435 30.23 35.70 48.72
CA ALA A 435 30.85 34.88 49.75
C ALA A 435 32.38 34.99 49.63
N PRO A 436 33.08 35.48 50.67
CA PRO A 436 34.52 35.61 50.63
C PRO A 436 35.19 34.23 50.56
N PHE A 437 36.28 34.15 49.81
CA PHE A 437 37.08 32.95 49.66
C PHE A 437 38.20 32.89 50.71
N HIS A 438 38.20 31.85 51.54
CA HIS A 438 39.16 31.64 52.63
C HIS A 438 39.73 30.22 52.62
N HIS A 439 41.04 30.08 52.37
CA HIS A 439 41.72 28.77 52.30
C HIS A 439 41.66 27.96 53.61
N ASP A 440 41.39 28.60 54.75
CA ASP A 440 41.07 27.91 56.00
C ASP A 440 39.80 28.54 56.62
N ALA A 441 38.80 27.72 56.91
CA ALA A 441 37.55 28.15 57.55
C ALA A 441 37.75 28.82 58.93
N ARG A 442 38.93 28.67 59.55
CA ARG A 442 39.32 29.37 60.78
C ARG A 442 39.65 30.86 60.57
N GLN A 443 39.87 31.31 59.34
CA GLN A 443 40.18 32.71 59.03
C GLN A 443 38.95 33.64 59.12
N ALA A 444 37.75 33.09 58.96
CA ALA A 444 36.48 33.79 59.09
C ALA A 444 35.44 32.90 59.81
N PRO A 445 35.60 32.65 61.13
CA PRO A 445 34.82 31.65 61.86
C PRO A 445 33.39 32.10 62.22
N ASP A 446 33.07 33.38 62.05
CA ASP A 446 31.75 33.98 62.25
C ASP A 446 30.99 34.24 60.94
N ASP A 447 31.66 34.19 59.78
CA ASP A 447 31.07 34.50 58.49
C ASP A 447 30.69 33.24 57.68
N GLU A 448 29.91 33.45 56.63
CA GLU A 448 29.67 32.44 55.60
C GLU A 448 30.66 32.63 54.46
N ALA A 449 31.47 31.61 54.19
CA ALA A 449 32.65 31.68 53.32
C ALA A 449 32.74 30.48 52.37
N VAL A 450 33.42 30.67 51.23
CA VAL A 450 33.87 29.58 50.37
C VAL A 450 35.26 29.13 50.82
N THR A 451 35.43 27.84 51.04
CA THR A 451 36.65 27.23 51.62
C THR A 451 37.47 26.45 50.59
N SER A 452 36.85 26.07 49.48
CA SER A 452 37.49 25.42 48.35
C SER A 452 36.65 25.64 47.10
N LEU A 453 37.30 25.87 45.97
CA LEU A 453 36.72 25.97 44.64
C LEU A 453 37.73 25.37 43.66
N SER A 454 37.29 24.53 42.74
CA SER A 454 38.17 23.89 41.75
C SER A 454 37.45 23.57 40.45
N PHE A 455 38.22 23.57 39.36
CA PHE A 455 37.79 23.26 38.00
C PHE A 455 38.57 22.04 37.46
N GLU A 456 37.85 21.14 36.80
CA GLU A 456 38.35 19.96 36.09
C GLU A 456 37.73 19.95 34.68
N GLU A 457 38.55 19.78 33.64
CA GLU A 457 38.08 19.60 32.26
C GLU A 457 38.57 18.27 31.69
N SER A 458 37.69 17.61 30.93
CA SER A 458 37.93 16.31 30.32
C SER A 458 37.72 16.34 28.81
N PHE A 459 38.33 15.38 28.12
CA PHE A 459 38.15 15.20 26.68
C PHE A 459 36.80 14.51 26.41
N GLY A 460 36.02 15.06 25.48
CA GLY A 460 34.72 14.52 25.08
C GLY A 460 34.30 15.02 23.70
N ALA A 461 33.13 14.58 23.24
CA ALA A 461 32.56 15.09 21.99
C ALA A 461 32.26 16.58 22.09
N THR A 462 32.46 17.29 20.98
CA THR A 462 32.19 18.73 20.86
C THR A 462 31.00 19.00 19.94
N ASP A 463 30.81 18.15 18.94
CA ASP A 463 29.91 18.40 17.82
C ASP A 463 28.76 17.40 17.85
N ILE A 464 27.56 17.88 17.54
CA ILE A 464 26.35 17.06 17.51
C ILE A 464 25.59 17.29 16.20
N VAL A 465 25.24 16.18 15.56
CA VAL A 465 24.37 16.14 14.38
C VAL A 465 23.18 15.27 14.72
N VAL A 466 21.98 15.85 14.65
CA VAL A 466 20.71 15.13 14.79
C VAL A 466 19.99 15.10 13.45
N ARG A 467 19.46 13.95 13.04
CA ARG A 467 18.65 13.83 11.81
C ARG A 467 17.40 12.98 12.04
N ASP A 468 16.31 13.36 11.40
CA ASP A 468 15.03 12.65 11.43
C ASP A 468 14.36 12.66 10.04
N TYR A 469 13.12 12.16 9.93
CA TYR A 469 12.38 12.09 8.67
C TYR A 469 10.93 12.59 8.81
N ASP A 470 10.61 13.67 8.10
CA ASP A 470 9.23 14.10 7.90
C ASP A 470 8.61 13.36 6.71
N TRP A 471 7.63 12.49 6.99
CA TRP A 471 6.93 11.73 5.94
C TRP A 471 5.93 12.56 5.13
N THR A 472 5.54 13.75 5.62
CA THR A 472 4.64 14.68 4.93
C THR A 472 5.40 15.56 3.94
N ASN A 473 6.69 15.82 4.22
CA ASN A 473 7.61 16.50 3.33
C ASN A 473 8.89 15.66 3.14
N PRO A 474 8.81 14.54 2.38
CA PRO A 474 9.88 13.54 2.28
C PRO A 474 11.15 14.03 1.57
N THR A 475 11.13 15.24 1.02
CA THR A 475 12.28 15.94 0.41
C THR A 475 12.99 16.91 1.35
N LEU A 476 12.46 17.15 2.55
CA LEU A 476 13.07 18.00 3.56
C LEU A 476 14.16 17.23 4.33
N ASP A 477 15.40 17.69 4.26
CA ASP A 477 16.47 17.20 5.14
C ASP A 477 16.26 17.76 6.55
N VAL A 478 15.56 17.01 7.40
CA VAL A 478 15.32 17.37 8.81
C VAL A 478 16.60 17.09 9.60
N ILE A 479 17.53 18.05 9.55
CA ILE A 479 18.85 17.97 10.17
C ILE A 479 19.14 19.18 11.05
N GLY A 480 19.64 18.92 12.25
CA GLY A 480 20.23 19.90 13.15
C GLY A 480 21.73 19.65 13.29
N LYS A 481 22.54 20.70 13.25
CA LYS A 481 23.99 20.63 13.48
C LYS A 481 24.42 21.73 14.43
N GLN A 482 25.25 21.38 15.41
CA GLN A 482 25.90 22.35 16.29
C GLN A 482 27.33 21.88 16.60
N THR A 483 28.30 22.73 16.27
CA THR A 483 29.68 22.63 16.75
C THR A 483 29.77 23.27 18.14
N GLY A 484 30.42 22.61 19.09
CA GLY A 484 30.55 23.06 20.46
C GLY A 484 31.54 24.23 20.62
N LEU A 485 31.54 24.83 21.81
CA LEU A 485 32.54 25.82 22.19
C LEU A 485 33.75 25.10 22.81
N GLY A 486 34.90 25.18 22.16
CA GLY A 486 36.16 24.62 22.64
C GLY A 486 37.34 25.10 21.80
N THR A 487 38.45 25.43 22.44
CA THR A 487 39.66 25.94 21.76
C THR A 487 40.76 24.89 21.72
N SER A 488 41.15 24.48 20.51
CA SER A 488 42.30 23.62 20.13
C SER A 488 42.15 22.10 20.20
N ASP A 489 41.10 21.53 20.81
CA ASP A 489 40.83 20.09 20.73
C ASP A 489 40.46 19.63 19.30
N PRO A 490 40.77 18.38 18.91
CA PRO A 490 40.23 17.77 17.70
C PRO A 490 38.73 17.49 17.86
N ALA A 491 37.90 18.13 17.03
CA ALA A 491 36.45 18.04 17.12
C ALA A 491 35.92 16.59 17.01
N GLY A 492 35.12 16.18 17.98
CA GLY A 492 34.46 14.87 18.02
C GLY A 492 32.97 15.01 17.73
N GLU A 493 32.50 14.45 16.61
CA GLU A 493 31.08 14.44 16.22
C GLU A 493 30.34 13.23 16.82
N ILE A 494 29.23 13.48 17.51
CA ILE A 494 28.17 12.49 17.75
C ILE A 494 27.11 12.68 16.67
N TYR A 495 26.80 11.60 15.96
CA TYR A 495 25.66 11.52 15.05
C TYR A 495 24.55 10.70 15.70
N ASP A 496 23.37 11.29 15.86
CA ASP A 496 22.18 10.61 16.39
C ASP A 496 20.96 10.77 15.46
N HIS A 497 20.18 9.70 15.37
CA HIS A 497 18.93 9.62 14.63
C HIS A 497 17.89 8.75 15.37
N THR A 498 18.09 8.55 16.68
CA THR A 498 17.34 7.61 17.52
C THR A 498 16.51 8.31 18.58
N GLU A 499 17.02 9.38 19.20
CA GLU A 499 16.18 10.27 20.01
C GLU A 499 15.30 11.17 19.10
N ALA A 500 14.11 11.51 19.57
CA ALA A 500 13.07 12.12 18.74
C ALA A 500 13.31 13.61 18.46
N VAL A 501 13.43 13.99 17.19
CA VAL A 501 13.04 15.34 16.74
C VAL A 501 11.52 15.46 16.80
N VAL A 502 11.02 16.61 17.23
CA VAL A 502 9.58 16.88 17.31
C VAL A 502 9.14 17.62 16.05
N MET A 503 8.40 16.93 15.18
CA MET A 503 7.63 17.58 14.12
C MET A 503 6.37 18.22 14.74
N HIS A 504 6.04 19.45 14.38
CA HIS A 504 4.98 20.21 15.05
C HIS A 504 4.16 21.09 14.09
N GLY A 505 3.03 21.60 14.60
CA GLY A 505 2.14 22.50 13.87
C GLY A 505 1.38 21.86 12.70
N PHE A 506 1.13 20.54 12.76
CA PHE A 506 0.41 19.78 11.72
C PHE A 506 -0.91 20.44 11.32
N ASN A 507 -1.13 20.63 10.02
CA ASN A 507 -2.25 21.42 9.48
C ASN A 507 -3.35 20.60 8.79
N GLY A 508 -3.26 19.26 8.80
CA GLY A 508 -4.08 18.35 8.00
C GLY A 508 -3.28 17.63 6.91
N THR A 509 -2.45 18.38 6.17
CA THR A 509 -1.61 17.87 5.06
C THR A 509 -0.15 17.63 5.45
N GLN A 510 0.42 18.51 6.28
CA GLN A 510 1.86 18.54 6.56
C GLN A 510 2.19 19.21 7.91
N TYR A 511 3.39 18.93 8.42
CA TYR A 511 3.96 19.68 9.54
C TYR A 511 4.44 21.07 9.10
N LYS A 512 4.53 22.02 10.04
CA LYS A 512 5.02 23.38 9.77
C LYS A 512 6.47 23.60 10.16
N GLY A 513 6.98 22.79 11.08
CA GLY A 513 8.32 22.93 11.65
C GLY A 513 8.78 21.66 12.36
N ASN A 514 10.06 21.67 12.73
CA ASN A 514 10.69 20.61 13.50
C ASN A 514 11.69 21.19 14.51
N THR A 515 12.03 20.45 15.56
CA THR A 515 12.94 20.92 16.62
C THR A 515 14.43 20.56 16.41
N ALA A 516 14.85 20.09 15.22
CA ALA A 516 16.19 19.51 15.03
C ALA A 516 17.33 20.46 15.40
N ILE A 517 17.25 21.73 14.98
CA ILE A 517 18.26 22.76 15.29
C ILE A 517 18.30 23.06 16.81
N GLN A 518 17.14 23.10 17.46
CA GLN A 518 17.02 23.32 18.91
C GLN A 518 17.59 22.15 19.71
N GLN A 519 17.31 20.91 19.28
CA GLN A 519 17.87 19.70 19.87
C GLN A 519 19.40 19.63 19.71
N ALA A 520 19.93 19.93 18.52
CA ALA A 520 21.37 20.03 18.30
C ALA A 520 22.00 21.09 19.23
N LYS A 521 21.40 22.28 19.35
CA LYS A 521 21.91 23.32 20.27
C LYS A 521 21.95 22.85 21.73
N MET A 522 20.85 22.33 22.26
CA MET A 522 20.77 21.89 23.67
C MET A 522 21.73 20.74 23.99
N ARG A 523 21.96 19.84 23.03
CA ARG A 523 22.90 18.73 23.19
C ARG A 523 24.36 19.19 23.16
N ALA A 524 24.72 20.17 22.33
CA ALA A 524 26.05 20.77 22.38
C ALA A 524 26.28 21.54 23.70
N GLU A 525 25.27 22.26 24.19
CA GLU A 525 25.28 22.90 25.52
C GLU A 525 25.51 21.85 26.62
N ARG A 526 24.82 20.69 26.55
CA ARG A 526 25.04 19.56 27.47
C ARG A 526 26.44 18.96 27.35
N LEU A 527 26.95 18.69 26.14
CA LEU A 527 28.29 18.13 25.94
C LEU A 527 29.40 19.03 26.48
N ALA A 528 29.22 20.34 26.45
CA ALA A 528 30.15 21.28 27.11
C ALA A 528 30.14 21.14 28.64
N LEU A 529 28.98 20.88 29.25
CA LEU A 529 28.85 20.63 30.69
C LEU A 529 29.36 19.23 31.09
N ASP A 530 29.05 18.18 30.32
CA ASP A 530 29.50 16.81 30.61
C ASP A 530 31.03 16.68 30.59
N ARG A 531 31.72 17.61 29.91
CA ARG A 531 33.19 17.73 29.91
C ARG A 531 33.78 18.50 31.10
N GLN A 532 33.01 19.39 31.73
CA GLN A 532 33.49 20.36 32.70
C GLN A 532 32.89 20.14 34.08
N ARG A 533 33.74 19.95 35.09
CA ARG A 533 33.33 19.82 36.47
C ARG A 533 33.88 20.97 37.30
N TRP A 534 32.96 21.72 37.91
CA TRP A 534 33.30 22.75 38.89
C TRP A 534 32.77 22.29 40.26
N THR A 535 33.63 22.26 41.27
CA THR A 535 33.24 21.86 42.62
C THR A 535 33.59 22.94 43.64
N MET A 536 32.70 23.14 44.60
CA MET A 536 32.80 24.20 45.61
C MET A 536 32.49 23.62 46.99
N THR A 537 33.22 24.01 48.03
CA THR A 537 32.88 23.70 49.43
C THR A 537 32.79 24.99 50.24
N ALA A 538 31.65 25.23 50.89
CA ALA A 538 31.34 26.48 51.58
C ALA A 538 30.65 26.24 52.94
N THR A 539 30.67 27.25 53.80
CA THR A 539 29.93 27.27 55.08
C THR A 539 28.56 27.96 54.98
N VAL A 540 28.19 28.44 53.79
CA VAL A 540 26.92 29.12 53.48
C VAL A 540 25.72 28.20 53.72
N VAL A 541 24.81 28.60 54.61
CA VAL A 541 23.58 27.85 54.94
C VAL A 541 22.58 27.89 53.79
N SER A 542 22.38 29.05 53.19
CA SER A 542 21.42 29.30 52.09
C SER A 542 21.88 28.81 50.71
N ALA A 543 23.07 28.20 50.62
CA ALA A 543 23.57 27.58 49.40
C ALA A 543 22.84 26.25 49.11
N LEU A 544 21.90 26.30 48.17
CA LEU A 544 21.08 25.18 47.71
C LEU A 544 20.88 25.20 46.18
N PRO A 545 20.66 24.04 45.52
CA PRO A 545 20.57 23.97 44.06
C PRO A 545 19.45 24.81 43.47
N GLY A 546 19.71 25.44 42.32
CA GLY A 546 18.79 26.41 41.71
C GLY A 546 18.99 27.84 42.24
N ARG A 547 19.86 28.06 43.23
CA ARG A 547 20.37 29.39 43.59
C ARG A 547 21.75 29.66 43.00
N SER A 548 22.13 30.92 43.03
CA SER A 548 23.42 31.44 42.52
C SER A 548 24.24 32.11 43.62
N LEU A 549 25.51 31.76 43.74
CA LEU A 549 26.44 32.30 44.72
C LEU A 549 27.57 33.04 43.99
N GLU A 550 27.84 34.28 44.40
CA GLU A 550 28.96 35.07 43.89
C GLU A 550 30.14 34.89 44.87
N VAL A 551 31.33 34.64 44.35
CA VAL A 551 32.54 34.36 45.14
C VAL A 551 33.54 35.48 44.90
N GLU A 552 34.06 36.05 45.98
CA GLU A 552 35.00 37.18 45.95
C GLU A 552 36.30 36.81 46.68
N GLY A 553 37.44 37.15 46.08
CA GLY A 553 38.78 36.89 46.62
C GLY A 553 39.33 35.50 46.27
N ALA A 554 38.72 34.82 45.30
CA ALA A 554 39.29 33.61 44.71
C ALA A 554 40.40 33.97 43.70
N PRO A 555 41.19 33.00 43.20
CA PRO A 555 42.08 33.22 42.06
C PRO A 555 41.34 33.78 40.83
N ASP A 556 42.00 34.63 40.01
CA ASP A 556 41.40 35.33 38.86
C ASP A 556 40.68 34.41 37.83
N ASP A 557 41.03 33.13 37.77
CA ASP A 557 40.42 32.11 36.90
C ASP A 557 39.22 31.38 37.53
N LEU A 558 38.97 31.60 38.83
CA LEU A 558 37.92 30.98 39.63
C LEU A 558 36.97 31.99 40.30
N ASP A 559 37.31 33.29 40.37
CA ASP A 559 36.46 34.33 40.95
C ASP A 559 35.18 34.62 40.12
N GLY A 560 34.08 35.04 40.77
CA GLY A 560 32.82 35.40 40.11
C GLY A 560 31.58 34.57 40.49
N ASN A 561 30.55 34.58 39.64
CA ASN A 561 29.20 34.10 39.95
C ASN A 561 28.93 32.67 39.42
N TYR A 562 28.49 31.78 40.32
CA TYR A 562 28.22 30.36 40.08
C TYR A 562 26.78 29.98 40.37
N VAL A 563 26.20 29.08 39.56
CA VAL A 563 24.92 28.41 39.85
C VAL A 563 25.19 27.08 40.53
N ILE A 564 24.48 26.83 41.63
CA ILE A 564 24.57 25.56 42.37
C ILE A 564 23.73 24.51 41.64
N VAL A 565 24.36 23.42 41.22
CA VAL A 565 23.74 22.33 40.46
C VAL A 565 23.43 21.13 41.37
N ALA A 566 24.32 20.82 42.30
CA ALA A 566 24.10 19.83 43.35
C ALA A 566 24.71 20.29 44.67
N ALA A 567 24.13 19.85 45.79
CA ALA A 567 24.64 20.08 47.13
C ALA A 567 24.52 18.80 47.97
N THR A 568 25.61 18.45 48.65
CA THR A 568 25.60 17.55 49.80
C THR A 568 26.06 18.36 51.01
N SER A 569 25.13 18.59 51.93
CA SER A 569 25.36 19.44 53.10
C SER A 569 25.27 18.63 54.38
N HIS A 570 26.17 18.87 55.32
CA HIS A 570 26.19 18.23 56.63
C HIS A 570 26.11 19.28 57.74
N GLY A 571 25.12 19.11 58.60
CA GLY A 571 25.01 19.80 59.88
C GLY A 571 25.23 18.83 61.04
N SER A 572 25.89 19.29 62.10
CA SER A 572 25.94 18.56 63.38
C SER A 572 25.78 19.52 64.55
N ALA A 573 25.10 19.09 65.60
CA ALA A 573 24.90 19.88 66.82
C ALA A 573 24.92 18.98 68.07
N THR A 574 25.38 19.54 69.18
CA THR A 574 25.16 18.96 70.51
C THR A 574 23.89 19.55 71.10
N GLU A 575 23.10 18.75 71.81
CA GLU A 575 21.81 19.18 72.38
C GLU A 575 21.98 20.44 73.27
N GLY A 576 21.35 21.54 72.86
CA GLY A 576 21.46 22.85 73.54
C GLY A 576 22.73 23.67 73.23
N GLN A 577 23.49 23.35 72.17
CA GLN A 577 24.71 24.06 71.77
C GLN A 577 24.70 24.48 70.29
N SER A 578 25.58 25.42 69.94
CA SER A 578 25.82 25.86 68.56
C SER A 578 26.23 24.70 67.65
N GLY A 579 25.56 24.55 66.51
CA GLY A 579 25.89 23.58 65.48
C GLY A 579 26.96 24.04 64.50
N THR A 580 27.47 23.08 63.72
CA THR A 580 28.33 23.28 62.56
C THR A 580 27.52 23.08 61.27
N TRP A 581 27.95 23.72 60.17
CA TRP A 581 27.39 23.49 58.84
C TRP A 581 28.46 23.62 57.75
N GLN A 582 28.43 22.69 56.79
CA GLN A 582 29.27 22.71 55.60
C GLN A 582 28.52 22.09 54.41
N SER A 583 28.61 22.73 53.25
CA SER A 583 28.05 22.26 51.96
C SER A 583 29.18 21.98 50.97
N SER A 584 29.24 20.76 50.44
CA SER A 584 30.05 20.43 49.25
C SER A 584 29.13 20.31 48.04
N MET A 585 29.48 21.00 46.95
CA MET A 585 28.58 21.29 45.84
C MET A 585 29.24 21.04 44.49
N ASP A 586 28.49 20.49 43.54
CA ASP A 586 28.80 20.64 42.11
C ASP A 586 28.12 21.95 41.64
N VAL A 587 28.87 22.81 40.96
CA VAL A 587 28.44 24.13 40.48
C VAL A 587 28.71 24.29 38.98
N ILE A 588 28.25 25.39 38.37
CA ILE A 588 28.73 25.87 37.06
C ILE A 588 28.83 27.40 37.07
N PRO A 589 29.72 28.03 36.27
CA PRO A 589 29.67 29.48 36.04
C PRO A 589 28.30 29.93 35.53
N ARG A 590 27.74 31.01 36.08
CA ARG A 590 26.39 31.54 35.71
C ARG A 590 26.26 31.90 34.23
N SER A 591 27.38 32.19 33.57
CA SER A 591 27.48 32.46 32.13
C SER A 591 27.18 31.25 31.24
N LEU A 592 27.29 30.02 31.77
CA LEU A 592 26.96 28.80 31.04
C LEU A 592 25.47 28.44 31.19
N PRO A 593 24.79 27.99 30.11
CA PRO A 593 23.42 27.52 30.18
C PRO A 593 23.38 26.10 30.74
N TYR A 594 22.78 25.90 31.92
CA TYR A 594 22.59 24.54 32.44
C TYR A 594 21.64 23.73 31.55
N ARG A 595 22.02 22.48 31.26
CA ARG A 595 21.17 21.45 30.67
C ARG A 595 21.26 20.22 31.57
N PRO A 596 20.13 19.67 32.04
CA PRO A 596 20.16 18.44 32.83
C PRO A 596 20.73 17.29 31.97
N PRO A 597 21.59 16.41 32.51
CA PRO A 597 22.10 15.26 31.79
C PRO A 597 20.98 14.26 31.46
N HIS A 598 21.04 13.59 30.31
CA HIS A 598 20.12 12.48 29.99
C HIS A 598 20.46 11.27 30.89
N ARG A 599 19.71 11.15 31.99
CA ARG A 599 19.80 10.08 32.99
C ARG A 599 18.57 9.18 32.99
N THR A 600 17.41 9.72 32.63
CA THR A 600 16.14 9.00 32.66
C THR A 600 15.86 8.39 31.28
N PRO A 601 15.89 7.06 31.12
CA PRO A 601 15.77 6.42 29.80
C PRO A 601 14.38 6.62 29.20
N ARG A 602 14.32 6.84 27.88
CA ARG A 602 13.06 6.76 27.11
C ARG A 602 12.47 5.35 27.25
N PRO A 603 11.17 5.17 27.57
CA PRO A 603 10.53 3.86 27.51
C PRO A 603 10.54 3.35 26.06
N ILE A 604 10.78 2.04 25.91
CA ILE A 604 10.87 1.38 24.61
C ILE A 604 9.82 0.28 24.56
N VAL A 605 8.93 0.33 23.56
CA VAL A 605 8.04 -0.79 23.27
C VAL A 605 8.85 -1.86 22.52
N HIS A 606 9.10 -2.99 23.17
CA HIS A 606 9.97 -4.05 22.66
C HIS A 606 9.38 -4.86 21.49
N GLY A 607 8.09 -4.67 21.18
CA GLY A 607 7.38 -5.37 20.11
C GLY A 607 6.12 -4.61 19.71
N PRO A 608 5.28 -5.18 18.82
CA PRO A 608 3.99 -4.59 18.50
C PRO A 608 2.95 -4.86 19.59
N ASP A 609 2.10 -3.87 19.87
CA ASP A 609 0.84 -4.02 20.61
C ASP A 609 -0.30 -4.29 19.62
N THR A 610 -1.45 -4.80 20.09
CA THR A 610 -2.72 -4.67 19.36
C THR A 610 -3.60 -3.55 19.92
N ALA A 611 -4.47 -3.02 19.07
CA ALA A 611 -5.40 -1.95 19.39
C ALA A 611 -6.68 -2.06 18.53
N ILE A 612 -7.78 -1.47 18.99
CA ILE A 612 -9.04 -1.43 18.22
C ILE A 612 -9.18 -0.10 17.50
N VAL A 613 -9.52 -0.11 16.21
CA VAL A 613 -9.77 1.12 15.42
C VAL A 613 -11.01 1.85 15.91
N VAL A 614 -10.90 3.18 16.08
CA VAL A 614 -11.97 4.06 16.60
C VAL A 614 -12.27 5.22 15.65
N GLY A 615 -13.42 5.85 15.86
CA GLY A 615 -13.89 7.02 15.11
C GLY A 615 -15.16 7.61 15.71
N PRO A 616 -15.77 8.63 15.08
CA PRO A 616 -17.00 9.25 15.58
C PRO A 616 -18.17 8.26 15.64
N GLU A 617 -19.13 8.53 16.55
CA GLU A 617 -20.31 7.67 16.73
C GLU A 617 -21.07 7.46 15.42
N GLY A 618 -21.38 6.20 15.11
CA GLY A 618 -22.08 5.81 13.88
C GLY A 618 -21.21 5.77 12.60
N SER A 619 -19.90 6.02 12.69
CA SER A 619 -18.98 5.82 11.56
C SER A 619 -18.48 4.36 11.47
N GLU A 620 -18.49 3.80 10.26
CA GLU A 620 -17.87 2.49 9.96
C GLU A 620 -16.41 2.65 9.49
N ILE A 621 -16.08 3.81 8.92
CA ILE A 621 -14.76 4.14 8.40
C ILE A 621 -14.42 5.56 8.88
N HIS A 622 -13.27 5.72 9.53
CA HIS A 622 -12.74 7.01 9.93
C HIS A 622 -11.28 7.12 9.48
N THR A 623 -11.01 8.04 8.57
CA THR A 623 -9.71 8.26 7.94
C THR A 623 -9.47 9.75 7.68
N ASP A 624 -8.21 10.15 7.61
CA ASP A 624 -7.80 11.44 7.05
C ASP A 624 -7.41 11.31 5.56
N GLU A 625 -6.90 12.40 4.97
CA GLU A 625 -6.46 12.47 3.57
C GLU A 625 -5.21 11.63 3.26
N HIS A 626 -4.50 11.12 4.28
CA HIS A 626 -3.32 10.28 4.14
C HIS A 626 -3.60 8.78 4.35
N GLY A 627 -4.88 8.39 4.49
CA GLY A 627 -5.26 7.01 4.78
C GLY A 627 -4.93 6.56 6.21
N ARG A 628 -4.73 7.50 7.14
CA ARG A 628 -4.43 7.19 8.54
C ARG A 628 -5.69 6.83 9.30
N VAL A 629 -5.54 6.02 10.35
CA VAL A 629 -6.64 5.65 11.26
C VAL A 629 -6.31 6.07 12.69
N LYS A 630 -7.33 6.15 13.53
CA LYS A 630 -7.18 6.26 14.98
C LYS A 630 -7.48 4.93 15.65
N VAL A 631 -6.88 4.68 16.82
CA VAL A 631 -7.04 3.44 17.58
C VAL A 631 -7.18 3.71 19.07
N ARG A 632 -7.66 2.72 19.81
CA ARG A 632 -7.62 2.68 21.27
C ARG A 632 -6.84 1.44 21.72
N PHE A 633 -5.73 1.65 22.40
CA PHE A 633 -4.89 0.58 22.93
C PHE A 633 -5.57 -0.17 24.07
N HIS A 634 -5.17 -1.43 24.29
CA HIS A 634 -5.72 -2.24 25.38
C HIS A 634 -5.25 -1.79 26.78
N TRP A 635 -4.09 -1.12 26.88
CA TRP A 635 -3.60 -0.52 28.12
C TRP A 635 -4.16 0.88 28.40
N ASP A 636 -4.89 1.49 27.46
CA ASP A 636 -5.56 2.77 27.68
C ASP A 636 -6.77 2.60 28.61
N ARG A 637 -6.79 3.41 29.67
CA ARG A 637 -7.76 3.42 30.75
C ARG A 637 -8.45 4.77 30.93
N GLU A 638 -8.01 5.80 30.22
CA GLU A 638 -8.49 7.18 30.41
C GLU A 638 -9.60 7.48 29.39
N HIS A 639 -9.49 6.99 28.15
CA HIS A 639 -10.54 7.13 27.13
C HIS A 639 -11.58 6.00 27.18
N ALA A 640 -12.83 6.31 26.87
CA ALA A 640 -13.94 5.36 26.79
C ALA A 640 -13.82 4.42 25.57
N PRO A 641 -14.48 3.23 25.58
CA PRO A 641 -14.53 2.36 24.41
C PRO A 641 -15.11 3.10 23.18
N ARG A 642 -14.42 3.02 22.04
CA ARG A 642 -14.71 3.75 20.79
C ARG A 642 -14.57 5.28 20.84
N GLU A 643 -13.95 5.86 21.87
CA GLU A 643 -13.77 7.31 21.92
C GLU A 643 -12.85 7.83 20.81
N ASN A 644 -13.36 8.78 20.02
CA ASN A 644 -12.70 9.31 18.82
C ASN A 644 -11.30 9.88 19.04
N ASP A 645 -11.01 10.42 20.23
CA ASP A 645 -9.71 11.03 20.52
C ASP A 645 -8.79 10.15 21.37
N SER A 646 -9.02 8.82 21.39
CA SER A 646 -8.12 7.83 22.03
C SER A 646 -6.67 7.87 21.51
N SER A 647 -6.44 8.29 20.25
CA SER A 647 -5.08 8.43 19.69
C SER A 647 -4.92 9.59 18.70
N CYS A 648 -3.64 9.88 18.41
CA CYS A 648 -3.21 10.56 17.19
C CYS A 648 -3.54 9.77 15.92
N TRP A 649 -3.31 10.36 14.75
CA TRP A 649 -3.55 9.72 13.46
C TRP A 649 -2.37 8.83 13.04
N MET A 650 -2.60 7.52 13.05
CA MET A 650 -1.58 6.49 12.77
C MET A 650 -1.58 6.09 11.30
N ARG A 651 -0.40 6.10 10.67
CA ARG A 651 -0.23 5.58 9.31
C ARG A 651 -0.48 4.07 9.25
N VAL A 652 -1.05 3.63 8.15
CA VAL A 652 -1.30 2.21 7.86
C VAL A 652 -0.26 1.72 6.86
N ALA A 653 0.40 0.61 7.17
CA ALA A 653 1.23 -0.10 6.21
C ALA A 653 0.34 -0.87 5.22
N HIS A 654 0.71 -0.82 3.94
CA HIS A 654 0.05 -1.59 2.89
C HIS A 654 1.08 -2.52 2.23
N ASN A 655 0.62 -3.68 1.74
CA ASN A 655 1.48 -4.72 1.16
C ASN A 655 2.32 -4.21 -0.02
N TRP A 656 1.79 -3.27 -0.79
CA TRP A 656 2.48 -2.58 -1.86
C TRP A 656 1.95 -1.14 -1.97
N ALA A 657 2.83 -0.14 -2.02
CA ALA A 657 2.46 1.26 -2.18
C ALA A 657 3.51 2.01 -3.01
N GLY A 658 3.05 2.81 -3.97
CA GLY A 658 3.86 3.66 -4.84
C GLY A 658 3.09 4.91 -5.29
N PRO A 659 3.71 5.83 -6.04
CA PRO A 659 3.07 7.07 -6.47
C PRO A 659 1.92 6.80 -7.45
N GLY A 660 0.69 6.76 -6.93
CA GLY A 660 -0.53 6.51 -7.70
C GLY A 660 -0.83 5.04 -7.99
N PHE A 661 -0.15 4.07 -7.35
CA PHE A 661 -0.40 2.64 -7.55
C PHE A 661 -0.09 1.80 -6.30
N GLY A 662 -0.67 0.60 -6.23
CA GLY A 662 -0.43 -0.37 -5.16
C GLY A 662 -1.73 -0.97 -4.60
N THR A 663 -1.64 -1.55 -3.41
CA THR A 663 -2.77 -2.02 -2.61
C THR A 663 -3.21 -0.94 -1.63
N PHE A 664 -4.50 -0.68 -1.51
CA PHE A 664 -5.03 0.27 -0.51
C PHE A 664 -6.25 -0.32 0.20
N PHE A 665 -6.06 -0.68 1.47
CA PHE A 665 -7.12 -1.21 2.33
C PHE A 665 -7.11 -0.43 3.65
N LEU A 666 -8.20 0.28 3.93
CA LEU A 666 -8.39 1.01 5.19
C LEU A 666 -8.93 0.07 6.28
N PRO A 667 -8.28 -0.02 7.44
CA PRO A 667 -8.88 -0.58 8.65
C PRO A 667 -10.15 0.19 9.00
N ARG A 668 -11.21 -0.56 9.34
CA ARG A 668 -12.53 -0.02 9.70
C ARG A 668 -12.69 0.06 11.20
N VAL A 669 -13.62 0.89 11.67
CA VAL A 669 -13.98 0.97 13.10
C VAL A 669 -14.36 -0.44 13.60
N ASP A 670 -13.99 -0.75 14.84
CA ASP A 670 -14.07 -2.08 15.48
C ASP A 670 -13.15 -3.19 14.92
N MET A 671 -12.28 -2.92 13.93
CA MET A 671 -11.22 -3.86 13.57
C MET A 671 -10.07 -3.83 14.58
N GLU A 672 -9.53 -5.00 14.93
CA GLU A 672 -8.27 -5.11 15.67
C GLU A 672 -7.07 -4.99 14.71
N VAL A 673 -6.16 -4.07 15.04
CA VAL A 673 -4.96 -3.76 14.27
C VAL A 673 -3.70 -4.00 15.09
N VAL A 674 -2.64 -4.41 14.40
CA VAL A 674 -1.29 -4.55 14.96
C VAL A 674 -0.58 -3.21 14.83
N VAL A 675 -0.11 -2.65 15.93
CA VAL A 675 0.58 -1.37 16.00
C VAL A 675 2.04 -1.60 16.38
N SER A 676 2.95 -1.16 15.52
CA SER A 676 4.39 -1.15 15.78
C SER A 676 4.85 0.28 16.09
N PHE A 677 6.03 0.41 16.71
CA PHE A 677 6.55 1.68 17.19
C PHE A 677 7.90 1.98 16.52
N LEU A 678 8.03 3.13 15.85
CA LEU A 678 9.23 3.46 15.08
C LEU A 678 10.41 3.72 16.02
N GLY A 679 11.48 2.92 15.89
CA GLY A 679 12.58 2.91 16.86
C GLY A 679 12.19 2.38 18.25
N GLY A 680 11.05 1.68 18.36
CA GLY A 680 10.45 1.30 19.65
C GLY A 680 9.84 2.47 20.43
N ASN A 681 9.75 3.67 19.84
CA ASN A 681 9.28 4.87 20.51
C ASN A 681 7.74 4.89 20.66
N PRO A 682 7.18 4.92 21.89
CA PRO A 682 5.73 5.04 22.13
C PRO A 682 5.05 6.23 21.43
N ASP A 683 5.75 7.36 21.27
CA ASP A 683 5.24 8.56 20.60
C ASP A 683 5.10 8.39 19.07
N ARG A 684 5.64 7.31 18.49
CA ARG A 684 5.70 7.07 17.03
C ARG A 684 5.04 5.75 16.59
N PRO A 685 3.73 5.57 16.84
CA PRO A 685 3.00 4.37 16.42
C PRO A 685 2.70 4.36 14.91
N ILE A 686 2.69 3.16 14.34
CA ILE A 686 2.30 2.88 12.95
C ILE A 686 1.56 1.53 12.89
N VAL A 687 0.41 1.48 12.23
CA VAL A 687 -0.33 0.23 12.01
C VAL A 687 0.40 -0.61 10.97
N THR A 688 0.78 -1.83 11.33
CA THR A 688 1.55 -2.76 10.47
C THR A 688 0.76 -4.00 10.03
N GLY A 689 -0.45 -4.21 10.55
CA GLY A 689 -1.32 -5.31 10.14
C GLY A 689 -2.72 -5.24 10.76
N CYS A 690 -3.58 -6.18 10.38
CA CYS A 690 -4.91 -6.41 10.95
C CYS A 690 -5.03 -7.87 11.40
N VAL A 691 -5.81 -8.13 12.46
CA VAL A 691 -6.06 -9.49 12.96
C VAL A 691 -7.56 -9.76 13.18
N TYR A 692 -7.94 -11.02 13.06
CA TYR A 692 -9.30 -11.48 13.40
C TYR A 692 -9.37 -11.88 14.88
N HIS A 693 -10.51 -11.63 15.51
CA HIS A 693 -10.76 -11.88 16.92
C HIS A 693 -12.15 -12.52 17.14
N GLY A 694 -12.53 -12.75 18.40
CA GLY A 694 -13.71 -13.56 18.74
C GLY A 694 -15.04 -13.11 18.11
N THR A 695 -15.19 -11.81 17.85
CA THR A 695 -16.35 -11.17 17.20
C THR A 695 -16.12 -10.89 15.71
N ASN A 696 -15.00 -10.27 15.34
CA ASN A 696 -14.62 -10.05 13.94
C ASN A 696 -13.87 -11.26 13.40
N ARG A 697 -14.59 -12.17 12.74
CA ARG A 697 -14.07 -13.44 12.19
C ARG A 697 -13.89 -13.36 10.68
N ALA A 698 -13.06 -14.25 10.12
CA ALA A 698 -12.66 -14.29 8.70
C ALA A 698 -13.78 -14.56 7.66
N GLY A 699 -15.07 -14.53 8.05
CA GLY A 699 -16.20 -14.71 7.13
C GLY A 699 -16.31 -16.11 6.48
N VAL A 700 -15.47 -17.06 6.88
CA VAL A 700 -15.43 -18.44 6.39
C VAL A 700 -15.23 -19.40 7.58
N GLU A 701 -15.82 -20.58 7.48
CA GLU A 701 -15.69 -21.67 8.45
C GLU A 701 -14.34 -22.38 8.26
N LEU A 702 -13.27 -21.78 8.79
CA LEU A 702 -11.87 -22.15 8.50
C LEU A 702 -11.51 -23.62 8.77
N GLU A 703 -12.16 -24.30 9.72
CA GLU A 703 -11.89 -25.73 9.98
C GLU A 703 -12.39 -26.63 8.84
N ALA A 704 -13.55 -26.31 8.27
CA ALA A 704 -14.14 -27.01 7.13
C ALA A 704 -13.54 -26.56 5.79
N LYS A 705 -13.15 -25.28 5.68
CA LYS A 705 -12.75 -24.61 4.42
C LYS A 705 -11.31 -24.08 4.45
N LYS A 706 -10.41 -24.84 5.07
CA LYS A 706 -8.97 -24.52 5.22
C LYS A 706 -8.18 -24.41 3.91
N THR A 707 -8.76 -24.84 2.80
CA THR A 707 -8.23 -24.75 1.43
C THR A 707 -8.68 -23.49 0.68
N GLN A 708 -9.47 -22.61 1.32
CA GLN A 708 -9.93 -21.37 0.69
C GLN A 708 -8.99 -20.19 0.98
N SER A 709 -8.46 -19.60 -0.09
CA SER A 709 -7.69 -18.35 -0.06
C SER A 709 -8.54 -17.23 -0.67
N LEU A 710 -8.73 -16.09 0.02
CA LEU A 710 -9.66 -15.05 -0.45
C LEU A 710 -9.34 -13.62 -0.04
N ILE A 711 -9.87 -12.67 -0.81
CA ILE A 711 -10.03 -11.26 -0.47
C ILE A 711 -11.53 -10.96 -0.55
N ARG A 712 -12.17 -10.67 0.61
CA ARG A 712 -13.56 -10.21 0.68
C ARG A 712 -13.64 -8.81 1.27
N THR A 713 -14.36 -7.94 0.59
CA THR A 713 -14.71 -6.58 1.04
C THR A 713 -16.10 -6.58 1.69
N LYS A 714 -16.48 -5.52 2.41
CA LYS A 714 -17.87 -5.33 2.88
C LYS A 714 -18.43 -4.00 2.37
N SER A 715 -19.64 -4.02 1.82
CA SER A 715 -20.36 -2.81 1.41
C SER A 715 -20.60 -1.87 2.60
N SER A 716 -20.51 -0.56 2.38
CA SER A 716 -20.56 0.45 3.43
C SER A 716 -21.21 1.73 2.91
N PRO A 717 -22.01 2.44 3.73
CA PRO A 717 -22.38 2.09 5.11
C PRO A 717 -23.56 1.11 5.19
N ARG A 718 -23.66 0.39 6.31
CA ARG A 718 -24.86 -0.35 6.77
C ARG A 718 -25.46 -1.32 5.73
N SER A 719 -24.61 -2.09 5.07
CA SER A 719 -25.00 -3.21 4.19
C SER A 719 -24.20 -4.46 4.52
N ASP A 720 -24.80 -5.64 4.37
CA ASP A 720 -24.14 -6.94 4.51
C ASP A 720 -23.65 -7.53 3.17
N GLY A 721 -23.85 -6.79 2.07
CA GLY A 721 -23.30 -7.11 0.75
C GLY A 721 -21.77 -7.07 0.68
N PHE A 722 -21.18 -7.74 -0.31
CA PHE A 722 -19.74 -7.93 -0.42
C PHE A 722 -19.23 -8.15 -1.85
N ASN A 723 -18.05 -7.63 -2.16
CA ASN A 723 -17.28 -8.07 -3.34
C ASN A 723 -16.19 -9.05 -2.87
N GLU A 724 -15.99 -10.15 -3.58
CA GLU A 724 -15.06 -11.22 -3.21
C GLU A 724 -14.27 -11.75 -4.41
N MET A 725 -12.98 -11.99 -4.21
CA MET A 725 -12.18 -12.89 -5.04
C MET A 725 -11.69 -14.04 -4.16
N ARG A 726 -12.03 -15.28 -4.52
CA ARG A 726 -11.68 -16.50 -3.77
C ARG A 726 -11.13 -17.58 -4.69
N PHE A 727 -10.15 -18.30 -4.17
CA PHE A 727 -9.56 -19.51 -4.73
C PHE A 727 -9.92 -20.68 -3.78
N GLU A 728 -10.27 -21.83 -4.35
CA GLU A 728 -10.44 -23.10 -3.63
C GLU A 728 -9.34 -24.05 -4.10
N ASP A 729 -8.50 -24.49 -3.17
CA ASP A 729 -7.37 -25.38 -3.41
C ASP A 729 -7.65 -26.85 -2.99
N GLU A 730 -8.93 -27.23 -2.78
CA GLU A 730 -9.30 -28.63 -2.54
C GLU A 730 -9.17 -29.46 -3.82
N ALA A 731 -8.20 -30.39 -3.83
CA ALA A 731 -7.83 -31.17 -5.01
C ALA A 731 -8.99 -32.02 -5.58
N GLY A 732 -9.36 -31.75 -6.84
CA GLY A 732 -10.51 -32.33 -7.53
C GLY A 732 -11.80 -31.48 -7.47
N ASN A 733 -11.82 -30.43 -6.64
CA ASN A 733 -12.93 -29.49 -6.44
C ASN A 733 -12.47 -28.02 -6.68
N GLU A 734 -11.33 -27.80 -7.33
CA GLU A 734 -10.70 -26.49 -7.45
C GLU A 734 -11.56 -25.48 -8.24
N PHE A 735 -11.71 -24.26 -7.73
CA PHE A 735 -12.40 -23.18 -8.44
C PHE A 735 -11.84 -21.78 -8.11
N ILE A 736 -12.07 -20.84 -9.03
CA ILE A 736 -11.94 -19.40 -8.77
C ILE A 736 -13.34 -18.81 -8.76
N TYR A 737 -13.64 -17.99 -7.76
CA TYR A 737 -14.91 -17.29 -7.58
C TYR A 737 -14.67 -15.80 -7.51
N VAL A 738 -15.32 -15.07 -8.41
CA VAL A 738 -15.34 -13.60 -8.46
C VAL A 738 -16.78 -13.16 -8.25
N HIS A 739 -17.00 -12.28 -7.27
CA HIS A 739 -18.30 -11.70 -6.95
C HIS A 739 -18.20 -10.18 -6.93
N ALA A 740 -19.01 -9.53 -7.77
CA ALA A 740 -19.34 -8.13 -7.66
C ALA A 740 -20.75 -8.00 -7.06
N GLU A 741 -20.89 -7.18 -6.03
CA GLU A 741 -22.18 -6.89 -5.37
C GLU A 741 -23.14 -6.10 -6.29
N LYS A 742 -22.59 -5.45 -7.33
CA LYS A 742 -23.33 -4.55 -8.23
C LYS A 742 -22.80 -4.61 -9.66
N ASP A 743 -21.88 -3.71 -10.02
CA ASP A 743 -21.36 -3.59 -11.39
C ASP A 743 -20.02 -4.34 -11.50
N TYR A 744 -19.84 -5.16 -12.53
CA TYR A 744 -18.55 -5.75 -12.90
C TYR A 744 -18.11 -5.17 -14.24
N ASN A 745 -16.99 -4.45 -14.23
CA ASN A 745 -16.37 -3.86 -15.43
C ASN A 745 -15.02 -4.54 -15.67
N GLU A 746 -14.82 -5.07 -16.88
CA GLU A 746 -13.55 -5.61 -17.36
C GLU A 746 -13.09 -4.78 -18.55
N GLU A 747 -11.83 -4.33 -18.52
CA GLU A 747 -11.24 -3.44 -19.52
C GLU A 747 -9.86 -3.99 -19.92
N VAL A 748 -9.69 -4.31 -21.22
CA VAL A 748 -8.50 -5.00 -21.74
C VAL A 748 -7.98 -4.27 -22.98
N GLU A 749 -6.85 -3.58 -22.81
CA GLU A 749 -6.22 -2.69 -23.80
C GLU A 749 -5.58 -3.39 -25.01
N HIS A 750 -5.62 -4.73 -25.10
CA HIS A 750 -5.01 -5.50 -26.18
C HIS A 750 -5.76 -6.82 -26.47
N ASP A 751 -5.26 -7.96 -25.98
CA ASP A 751 -5.88 -9.28 -26.19
C ASP A 751 -6.56 -9.79 -24.92
N HIS A 752 -7.86 -10.08 -24.98
CA HIS A 752 -8.54 -10.95 -24.01
C HIS A 752 -8.60 -12.38 -24.57
N SER A 753 -8.36 -13.39 -23.73
CA SER A 753 -8.36 -14.79 -24.16
C SER A 753 -8.93 -15.73 -23.09
N THR A 754 -9.91 -16.56 -23.49
CA THR A 754 -10.57 -17.54 -22.63
C THR A 754 -10.39 -18.94 -23.22
N HIS A 755 -10.02 -19.93 -22.40
CA HIS A 755 -9.86 -21.32 -22.85
C HIS A 755 -10.43 -22.30 -21.81
N VAL A 756 -11.67 -22.75 -22.05
CA VAL A 756 -12.36 -23.74 -21.21
C VAL A 756 -12.21 -25.13 -21.85
N LYS A 757 -11.78 -26.12 -21.06
CA LYS A 757 -11.52 -27.50 -21.50
C LYS A 757 -12.72 -28.45 -21.40
N ASN A 758 -13.80 -27.99 -20.78
CA ASN A 758 -15.04 -28.73 -20.57
C ASN A 758 -16.21 -27.81 -20.95
N ASN A 759 -17.20 -27.61 -20.08
CA ASN A 759 -18.37 -26.78 -20.36
C ASN A 759 -18.17 -25.32 -19.91
N GLN A 760 -18.68 -24.39 -20.72
CA GLN A 760 -18.87 -22.99 -20.34
C GLN A 760 -20.37 -22.67 -20.39
N SER A 761 -20.87 -21.93 -19.40
CA SER A 761 -22.25 -21.43 -19.35
C SER A 761 -22.21 -19.91 -19.16
N ASN A 762 -22.97 -19.18 -19.98
CA ASN A 762 -23.25 -17.77 -19.78
C ASN A 762 -24.76 -17.59 -19.49
N THR A 763 -25.13 -16.62 -18.66
CA THR A 763 -26.53 -16.32 -18.35
C THR A 763 -26.64 -14.84 -18.04
N VAL A 764 -27.58 -14.17 -18.73
CA VAL A 764 -27.85 -12.74 -18.60
C VAL A 764 -29.36 -12.61 -18.47
N ASP A 765 -29.86 -12.17 -17.32
CA ASP A 765 -31.30 -12.16 -17.00
C ASP A 765 -32.08 -11.03 -17.69
N VAL A 766 -31.40 -10.11 -18.38
CA VAL A 766 -31.98 -8.93 -19.05
C VAL A 766 -31.39 -8.78 -20.46
N ASP A 767 -30.47 -7.83 -20.69
CA ASP A 767 -29.95 -7.50 -22.02
C ASP A 767 -28.47 -7.87 -22.16
N GLN A 768 -28.10 -8.57 -23.24
CA GLN A 768 -26.72 -8.72 -23.69
C GLN A 768 -26.51 -7.92 -24.99
N THR A 769 -25.45 -7.11 -25.05
CA THR A 769 -25.00 -6.43 -26.27
C THR A 769 -23.56 -6.83 -26.57
N GLU A 770 -23.29 -7.24 -27.81
CA GLU A 770 -21.95 -7.49 -28.33
C GLU A 770 -21.64 -6.46 -29.43
N THR A 771 -20.39 -6.04 -29.58
CA THR A 771 -19.95 -5.19 -30.70
C THR A 771 -18.50 -5.50 -31.02
N VAL A 772 -18.26 -6.01 -32.23
CA VAL A 772 -16.92 -6.37 -32.73
C VAL A 772 -16.50 -5.35 -33.77
N GLY A 773 -15.38 -4.65 -33.53
CA GLY A 773 -14.92 -3.54 -34.38
C GLY A 773 -14.32 -3.94 -35.74
N ASN A 774 -14.18 -5.24 -36.01
CA ASN A 774 -13.69 -5.81 -37.27
C ASN A 774 -14.31 -7.21 -37.51
N ASP A 775 -13.53 -8.28 -37.49
CA ASP A 775 -13.97 -9.65 -37.80
C ASP A 775 -14.44 -10.41 -36.54
N GLN A 776 -15.70 -10.88 -36.53
CA GLN A 776 -16.16 -11.93 -35.61
C GLN A 776 -16.05 -13.30 -36.29
N ARG A 777 -15.54 -14.32 -35.60
CA ARG A 777 -15.50 -15.71 -36.12
C ARG A 777 -15.88 -16.71 -35.04
N MET A 778 -17.01 -17.39 -35.25
CA MET A 778 -17.44 -18.54 -34.47
C MET A 778 -17.16 -19.84 -35.24
N THR A 779 -16.76 -20.90 -34.54
CA THR A 779 -16.63 -22.25 -35.10
C THR A 779 -17.15 -23.24 -34.07
N VAL A 780 -18.16 -24.02 -34.46
CA VAL A 780 -18.75 -25.08 -33.62
C VAL A 780 -18.45 -26.41 -34.31
N HIS A 781 -17.85 -27.36 -33.58
CA HIS A 781 -17.39 -28.64 -34.15
C HIS A 781 -18.47 -29.72 -34.26
N ASN A 782 -19.62 -29.49 -33.64
CA ASN A 782 -20.79 -30.36 -33.64
C ASN A 782 -22.04 -29.46 -33.73
N ASP A 783 -23.13 -29.79 -33.04
CA ASP A 783 -24.40 -29.04 -33.09
C ASP A 783 -24.30 -27.60 -32.54
N ARG A 784 -24.90 -26.64 -33.25
CA ARG A 784 -25.28 -25.31 -32.71
C ARG A 784 -26.80 -25.26 -32.61
N PHE A 785 -27.33 -25.09 -31.40
CA PHE A 785 -28.72 -24.74 -31.17
C PHE A 785 -28.86 -23.22 -31.04
N HIS A 786 -29.96 -22.67 -31.55
CA HIS A 786 -30.30 -21.25 -31.46
C HIS A 786 -31.82 -21.14 -31.33
N THR A 787 -32.29 -20.33 -30.38
CA THR A 787 -33.71 -20.13 -30.11
C THR A 787 -33.92 -18.65 -29.81
N VAL A 788 -34.92 -18.07 -30.46
CA VAL A 788 -35.35 -16.67 -30.26
C VAL A 788 -36.87 -16.73 -30.11
N ASP A 789 -37.37 -16.38 -28.92
CA ASP A 789 -38.79 -16.55 -28.57
C ASP A 789 -39.73 -15.48 -29.16
N HIS A 790 -39.17 -14.45 -29.81
CA HIS A 790 -39.90 -13.34 -30.42
C HIS A 790 -39.37 -13.00 -31.83
N ASP A 791 -38.71 -11.86 -32.03
CA ASP A 791 -38.19 -11.43 -33.34
C ASP A 791 -36.68 -11.63 -33.47
N GLU A 792 -36.22 -12.09 -34.64
CA GLU A 792 -34.81 -12.06 -35.05
C GLU A 792 -34.64 -11.08 -36.23
N TRP A 793 -33.74 -10.10 -36.08
CA TRP A 793 -33.39 -9.15 -37.15
C TRP A 793 -31.93 -9.30 -37.57
N VAL A 794 -31.69 -9.63 -38.84
CA VAL A 794 -30.35 -9.81 -39.40
C VAL A 794 -30.14 -8.89 -40.60
N GLU A 795 -29.33 -7.84 -40.43
CA GLU A 795 -28.87 -6.97 -41.52
C GLU A 795 -27.45 -7.35 -41.94
N VAL A 796 -27.21 -7.44 -43.26
CA VAL A 796 -25.88 -7.70 -43.84
C VAL A 796 -25.62 -6.67 -44.94
N GLY A 797 -24.80 -5.66 -44.63
CA GLY A 797 -24.60 -4.49 -45.51
C GLY A 797 -23.91 -4.74 -46.85
N HIS A 798 -23.33 -5.95 -47.06
CA HIS A 798 -22.64 -6.30 -48.31
C HIS A 798 -23.01 -7.70 -48.83
N TYR A 799 -22.48 -8.77 -48.23
CA TYR A 799 -22.56 -10.13 -48.79
C TYR A 799 -22.82 -11.18 -47.71
N ARG A 800 -23.86 -12.00 -47.90
CA ARG A 800 -24.11 -13.24 -47.16
C ARG A 800 -23.83 -14.42 -48.09
N SER A 801 -23.11 -15.41 -47.58
CA SER A 801 -22.93 -16.72 -48.21
C SER A 801 -23.42 -17.80 -47.25
N GLU A 802 -24.03 -18.85 -47.77
CA GLU A 802 -24.60 -19.93 -46.97
C GLU A 802 -24.45 -21.23 -47.76
N ILE A 803 -23.80 -22.22 -47.14
CA ILE A 803 -23.42 -23.47 -47.79
C ILE A 803 -23.88 -24.61 -46.88
N VAL A 804 -25.04 -25.18 -47.19
CA VAL A 804 -25.57 -26.36 -46.50
C VAL A 804 -25.13 -27.60 -47.27
N HIS A 805 -24.31 -28.45 -46.64
CA HIS A 805 -23.84 -29.71 -47.23
C HIS A 805 -24.87 -30.86 -47.12
N GLY A 806 -25.85 -30.72 -46.22
CA GLY A 806 -26.95 -31.66 -46.01
C GLY A 806 -28.28 -31.11 -46.53
N ASN A 807 -29.34 -31.28 -45.75
CA ASN A 807 -30.66 -30.71 -46.03
C ASN A 807 -30.83 -29.33 -45.40
N GLU A 808 -31.68 -28.50 -46.00
CA GLU A 808 -32.13 -27.21 -45.49
C GLU A 808 -33.67 -27.19 -45.49
N ASP A 809 -34.28 -27.29 -44.31
CA ASP A 809 -35.74 -27.38 -44.15
C ASP A 809 -36.29 -26.10 -43.50
N TRP A 810 -37.27 -25.46 -44.14
CA TRP A 810 -37.94 -24.25 -43.64
C TRP A 810 -39.44 -24.49 -43.43
N VAL A 811 -39.92 -24.27 -42.21
CA VAL A 811 -41.35 -24.16 -41.90
C VAL A 811 -41.68 -22.69 -41.62
N ILE A 812 -42.63 -22.12 -42.37
CA ILE A 812 -43.14 -20.78 -42.14
C ILE A 812 -44.66 -20.90 -42.01
N GLU A 813 -45.18 -20.67 -40.79
CA GLU A 813 -46.64 -20.71 -40.54
C GLU A 813 -47.34 -19.42 -41.01
N GLY A 814 -46.62 -18.30 -41.00
CA GLY A 814 -47.06 -17.01 -41.52
C GLY A 814 -46.68 -16.76 -42.98
N GLN A 815 -46.52 -15.48 -43.34
CA GLN A 815 -46.12 -15.08 -44.70
C GLN A 815 -44.61 -15.11 -44.88
N ARG A 816 -44.10 -15.88 -45.85
CA ARG A 816 -42.76 -15.68 -46.42
C ARG A 816 -42.82 -14.64 -47.54
N ALA A 817 -42.13 -13.50 -47.38
CA ALA A 817 -41.95 -12.51 -48.43
C ALA A 817 -40.48 -12.50 -48.90
N ARG A 818 -40.25 -12.31 -50.20
CA ARG A 818 -38.92 -12.10 -50.80
C ARG A 818 -38.98 -10.91 -51.76
N THR A 819 -37.94 -10.10 -51.78
CA THR A 819 -37.76 -9.06 -52.79
C THR A 819 -36.30 -9.06 -53.23
N VAL A 820 -36.07 -9.25 -54.51
CA VAL A 820 -34.76 -9.10 -55.15
C VAL A 820 -34.86 -7.91 -56.10
N LYS A 821 -33.86 -7.00 -56.06
CA LYS A 821 -33.86 -5.74 -56.84
C LYS A 821 -33.16 -5.87 -58.20
N ASP A 822 -32.54 -7.01 -58.44
CA ASP A 822 -31.68 -7.36 -59.56
C ASP A 822 -31.90 -8.88 -59.83
N ASP A 823 -30.95 -9.59 -60.45
CA ASP A 823 -31.08 -11.03 -60.76
C ASP A 823 -31.38 -11.94 -59.54
N GLU A 824 -32.40 -12.81 -59.66
CA GLU A 824 -32.60 -13.99 -58.82
C GLU A 824 -32.28 -15.28 -59.60
N LEU A 825 -31.13 -15.90 -59.32
CA LEU A 825 -30.72 -17.17 -59.93
C LEU A 825 -31.11 -18.36 -59.05
N LEU A 826 -31.96 -19.25 -59.56
CA LEU A 826 -32.25 -20.56 -58.98
C LEU A 826 -31.77 -21.67 -59.91
N THR A 827 -30.84 -22.51 -59.45
CA THR A 827 -30.31 -23.65 -60.20
C THR A 827 -30.55 -24.95 -59.44
N VAL A 828 -31.10 -25.96 -60.13
CA VAL A 828 -31.22 -27.34 -59.65
C VAL A 828 -30.54 -28.22 -60.70
N GLN A 829 -29.46 -28.92 -60.35
CA GLN A 829 -28.62 -29.65 -61.31
C GLN A 829 -29.16 -31.06 -61.58
N ASP A 830 -29.14 -31.94 -60.58
CA ASP A 830 -29.55 -33.35 -60.72
C ASP A 830 -30.98 -33.65 -60.18
N GLY A 831 -31.56 -32.70 -59.45
CA GLY A 831 -32.86 -32.84 -58.77
C GLY A 831 -34.06 -32.32 -59.58
N HIS A 832 -35.17 -32.08 -58.89
CA HIS A 832 -36.37 -31.47 -59.46
C HIS A 832 -36.95 -30.38 -58.54
N ARG A 833 -37.35 -29.23 -59.11
CA ARG A 833 -38.12 -28.20 -58.39
C ARG A 833 -39.58 -28.64 -58.33
N LYS A 834 -40.12 -28.90 -57.14
CA LYS A 834 -41.54 -29.19 -56.91
C LYS A 834 -42.22 -27.99 -56.26
N ILE A 835 -43.30 -27.51 -56.85
CA ILE A 835 -44.24 -26.55 -56.25
C ILE A 835 -45.55 -27.30 -55.99
N HIS A 836 -46.19 -27.07 -54.84
CA HIS A 836 -47.49 -27.67 -54.53
C HIS A 836 -48.34 -26.71 -53.69
N VAL A 837 -49.22 -25.97 -54.36
CA VAL A 837 -50.23 -25.13 -53.71
C VAL A 837 -51.46 -26.00 -53.44
N GLN A 838 -51.74 -26.32 -52.18
CA GLN A 838 -52.90 -27.15 -51.79
C GLN A 838 -54.23 -26.38 -51.91
N THR A 839 -54.21 -25.09 -51.56
CA THR A 839 -55.39 -24.21 -51.55
C THR A 839 -54.99 -22.81 -52.01
N GLY A 840 -55.87 -22.14 -52.75
CA GLY A 840 -55.60 -20.81 -53.32
C GLY A 840 -55.17 -20.89 -54.79
N LYS A 841 -54.19 -20.07 -55.18
CA LYS A 841 -53.66 -20.01 -56.55
C LYS A 841 -52.16 -19.76 -56.52
N ASP A 842 -51.45 -20.32 -57.50
CA ASP A 842 -50.17 -19.78 -57.93
C ASP A 842 -50.42 -18.57 -58.86
N LEU A 843 -49.55 -17.56 -58.84
CA LEU A 843 -49.75 -16.32 -59.60
C LEU A 843 -48.40 -15.69 -59.96
N GLU A 844 -48.00 -15.87 -61.21
CA GLU A 844 -46.82 -15.22 -61.79
C GLU A 844 -47.24 -14.02 -62.66
N THR A 845 -46.60 -12.86 -62.47
CA THR A 845 -46.77 -11.65 -63.31
C THR A 845 -45.41 -11.26 -63.88
N PHE A 846 -45.35 -10.91 -65.17
CA PHE A 846 -44.09 -10.61 -65.88
C PHE A 846 -44.22 -9.34 -66.72
N ASP A 847 -43.81 -8.18 -66.18
CA ASP A 847 -43.96 -6.89 -66.87
C ASP A 847 -42.99 -6.72 -68.06
N GLY A 848 -41.78 -7.28 -67.95
CA GLY A 848 -40.76 -7.26 -69.02
C GLY A 848 -40.89 -8.38 -70.05
N GLY A 849 -41.76 -9.38 -69.79
CA GLY A 849 -41.91 -10.60 -70.61
C GLY A 849 -41.37 -11.87 -69.93
N ARG A 850 -41.61 -13.01 -70.58
CA ARG A 850 -41.28 -14.36 -70.10
C ARG A 850 -40.72 -15.20 -71.25
N GLU A 851 -39.59 -15.87 -71.04
CA GLU A 851 -39.07 -16.90 -71.95
C GLU A 851 -39.05 -18.25 -71.21
N VAL A 852 -39.43 -19.33 -71.92
CA VAL A 852 -39.38 -20.70 -71.38
C VAL A 852 -38.69 -21.59 -72.41
N LYS A 853 -37.59 -22.25 -72.02
CA LYS A 853 -36.76 -23.11 -72.89
C LYS A 853 -36.75 -24.53 -72.33
N VAL A 854 -37.42 -25.46 -73.00
CA VAL A 854 -37.56 -26.86 -72.58
C VAL A 854 -36.88 -27.79 -73.59
N LYS A 855 -36.03 -28.71 -73.11
CA LYS A 855 -35.21 -29.60 -73.98
C LYS A 855 -35.82 -30.98 -74.25
N ALA A 856 -36.68 -31.49 -73.37
CA ALA A 856 -37.18 -32.87 -73.41
C ALA A 856 -38.69 -32.91 -73.71
N PHE A 857 -39.51 -32.49 -72.76
CA PHE A 857 -40.95 -32.33 -72.92
C PHE A 857 -41.47 -31.25 -71.98
N ASP A 858 -42.46 -30.50 -72.44
CA ASP A 858 -43.35 -29.70 -71.59
C ASP A 858 -44.73 -30.38 -71.58
N ASN A 859 -45.41 -30.42 -70.44
CA ASN A 859 -46.60 -31.24 -70.24
C ASN A 859 -47.58 -30.60 -69.24
N LEU A 860 -48.42 -29.69 -69.73
CA LEU A 860 -49.55 -29.16 -68.97
C LEU A 860 -50.73 -30.14 -69.02
N LYS A 861 -51.10 -30.68 -67.85
CA LYS A 861 -52.36 -31.41 -67.65
C LYS A 861 -53.35 -30.53 -66.89
N VAL A 862 -54.50 -30.30 -67.49
CA VAL A 862 -55.66 -29.68 -66.83
C VAL A 862 -56.70 -30.80 -66.62
N LEU A 863 -57.16 -30.96 -65.38
CA LEU A 863 -57.95 -32.11 -64.93
C LEU A 863 -59.30 -31.65 -64.34
N ASP A 864 -60.15 -32.61 -63.97
CA ASP A 864 -61.36 -32.42 -63.15
C ASP A 864 -62.34 -31.33 -63.64
N GLY A 865 -62.40 -31.13 -64.96
CA GLY A 865 -63.28 -30.13 -65.60
C GLY A 865 -62.76 -28.69 -65.52
N ALA A 866 -61.51 -28.46 -65.09
CA ALA A 866 -60.90 -27.15 -65.11
C ALA A 866 -60.56 -26.67 -66.53
N ASN A 867 -60.34 -25.35 -66.69
CA ASN A 867 -60.19 -24.70 -68.00
C ASN A 867 -58.76 -24.17 -68.22
N ARG A 868 -58.22 -24.35 -69.44
CA ARG A 868 -57.06 -23.61 -69.94
C ARG A 868 -57.56 -22.41 -70.75
N ASN A 869 -57.46 -21.21 -70.19
CA ASN A 869 -57.84 -19.97 -70.88
C ASN A 869 -56.58 -19.24 -71.35
N GLU A 870 -56.49 -18.99 -72.66
CA GLU A 870 -55.44 -18.17 -73.25
C GLU A 870 -56.05 -16.91 -73.86
N HIS A 871 -55.55 -15.75 -73.46
CA HIS A 871 -56.00 -14.46 -73.96
C HIS A 871 -54.79 -13.65 -74.41
N ILE A 872 -54.66 -13.47 -75.73
CA ILE A 872 -53.55 -12.76 -76.36
C ILE A 872 -54.12 -11.56 -77.12
N THR A 873 -53.67 -10.37 -76.74
CA THR A 873 -54.02 -9.09 -77.41
C THR A 873 -53.08 -8.75 -78.57
N GLY A 874 -51.87 -9.32 -78.57
CA GLY A 874 -50.87 -9.21 -79.63
C GLY A 874 -50.94 -10.38 -80.63
N GLN A 875 -49.77 -10.79 -81.15
CA GLN A 875 -49.67 -11.98 -82.01
C GLN A 875 -49.57 -13.26 -81.19
N TYR A 876 -50.30 -14.30 -81.61
CA TYR A 876 -50.13 -15.67 -81.12
C TYR A 876 -49.55 -16.52 -82.25
N ASN A 877 -48.25 -16.81 -82.18
CA ASN A 877 -47.50 -17.53 -83.19
C ASN A 877 -47.10 -18.92 -82.65
N VAL A 878 -47.51 -19.99 -83.33
CA VAL A 878 -47.15 -21.37 -82.98
C VAL A 878 -46.40 -21.99 -84.16
N THR A 879 -45.10 -22.18 -83.98
CA THR A 879 -44.21 -22.87 -84.94
C THR A 879 -43.89 -24.26 -84.40
N VAL A 880 -43.99 -25.29 -85.24
CA VAL A 880 -43.66 -26.68 -84.86
C VAL A 880 -42.89 -27.32 -86.01
N ASP A 881 -41.59 -27.54 -85.81
CA ASP A 881 -40.72 -28.20 -86.80
C ASP A 881 -40.95 -29.73 -86.86
N GLY A 882 -41.52 -30.29 -85.78
CA GLY A 882 -41.96 -31.68 -85.69
C GLY A 882 -43.43 -31.87 -86.09
N ALA A 883 -44.04 -32.96 -85.61
CA ALA A 883 -45.46 -33.22 -85.85
C ALA A 883 -46.35 -32.47 -84.83
N HIS A 884 -47.18 -31.55 -85.32
CA HIS A 884 -48.26 -30.94 -84.53
C HIS A 884 -49.52 -31.80 -84.57
N TYR A 885 -50.00 -32.25 -83.41
CA TYR A 885 -51.22 -33.03 -83.27
C TYR A 885 -52.24 -32.29 -82.40
N THR A 886 -53.43 -32.06 -82.96
CA THR A 886 -54.60 -31.58 -82.19
C THR A 886 -55.68 -32.66 -82.26
N LEU A 887 -56.00 -33.27 -81.12
CA LEU A 887 -57.08 -34.23 -80.95
C LEU A 887 -58.09 -33.65 -79.96
N VAL A 888 -59.32 -33.45 -80.41
CA VAL A 888 -60.45 -33.06 -79.54
C VAL A 888 -61.46 -34.20 -79.55
N GLN A 889 -61.89 -34.63 -78.36
CA GLN A 889 -62.85 -35.71 -78.17
C GLN A 889 -64.28 -35.20 -77.85
N GLY A 890 -64.38 -33.96 -77.40
CA GLY A 890 -65.66 -33.25 -77.25
C GLY A 890 -65.98 -32.39 -78.47
N GLU A 891 -67.02 -31.56 -78.35
CA GLU A 891 -67.40 -30.58 -79.36
C GLU A 891 -66.28 -29.56 -79.60
N THR A 892 -66.15 -29.07 -80.84
CA THR A 892 -65.11 -28.11 -81.25
C THR A 892 -65.74 -26.98 -82.05
N GLU A 893 -66.09 -25.88 -81.39
CA GLU A 893 -66.50 -24.66 -82.07
C GLU A 893 -65.26 -23.81 -82.42
N LYS A 894 -65.09 -23.47 -83.71
CA LYS A 894 -64.08 -22.51 -84.16
C LYS A 894 -64.76 -21.25 -84.68
N PHE A 895 -65.00 -20.30 -83.77
CA PHE A 895 -65.53 -18.99 -84.11
C PHE A 895 -64.41 -18.06 -84.63
N THR A 896 -64.52 -17.58 -85.87
CA THR A 896 -63.65 -16.53 -86.42
C THR A 896 -64.49 -15.34 -86.85
N GLN A 897 -64.07 -14.13 -86.51
CA GLN A 897 -64.72 -12.88 -86.92
C GLN A 897 -63.70 -11.94 -87.57
N GLY A 898 -64.05 -11.36 -88.73
CA GLY A 898 -63.19 -10.46 -89.50
C GLY A 898 -62.48 -11.12 -90.69
N SER A 899 -61.41 -10.49 -91.17
CA SER A 899 -60.73 -10.82 -92.44
C SER A 899 -59.86 -12.07 -92.37
N GLN A 900 -60.47 -13.26 -92.25
CA GLN A 900 -59.75 -14.53 -92.24
C GLN A 900 -59.12 -14.84 -93.63
N LYS A 901 -57.84 -15.22 -93.62
CA LYS A 901 -57.20 -16.00 -94.70
C LYS A 901 -56.74 -17.33 -94.13
N THR A 902 -57.03 -18.42 -94.83
CA THR A 902 -56.58 -19.77 -94.46
C THR A 902 -55.76 -20.32 -95.61
N TYR A 903 -54.52 -20.69 -95.32
CA TYR A 903 -53.66 -21.42 -96.25
C TYR A 903 -53.57 -22.88 -95.76
N VAL A 904 -53.80 -23.83 -96.66
CA VAL A 904 -53.67 -25.27 -96.39
C VAL A 904 -52.79 -25.85 -97.47
N GLU A 905 -51.52 -26.05 -97.15
CA GLU A 905 -50.50 -26.60 -98.04
C GLU A 905 -49.99 -27.91 -97.43
N SER A 906 -49.87 -28.96 -98.25
CA SER A 906 -49.49 -30.30 -97.79
C SER A 906 -48.64 -31.01 -98.84
N ALA A 907 -47.44 -31.45 -98.43
CA ALA A 907 -46.51 -32.17 -99.28
C ALA A 907 -46.91 -33.64 -99.55
N LYS A 908 -48.04 -34.12 -98.99
CA LYS A 908 -48.55 -35.50 -99.17
C LYS A 908 -49.99 -35.52 -99.66
N GLU A 909 -50.92 -35.15 -98.79
CA GLU A 909 -52.34 -35.04 -99.11
C GLU A 909 -53.08 -34.08 -98.18
N VAL A 910 -54.17 -33.49 -98.69
CA VAL A 910 -55.18 -32.76 -97.91
C VAL A 910 -56.46 -33.57 -97.96
N HIS A 911 -57.01 -33.91 -96.80
CA HIS A 911 -58.15 -34.81 -96.68
C HIS A 911 -59.23 -34.17 -95.79
N ALA A 912 -60.26 -33.61 -96.41
CA ALA A 912 -61.43 -33.08 -95.71
C ALA A 912 -62.57 -34.11 -95.85
N LYS A 913 -62.99 -34.71 -94.73
CA LYS A 913 -63.96 -35.81 -94.72
C LYS A 913 -65.06 -35.59 -93.67
N THR A 914 -66.31 -35.74 -94.08
CA THR A 914 -67.51 -35.62 -93.25
C THR A 914 -68.43 -36.81 -93.54
N GLY A 915 -68.52 -37.75 -92.60
CA GLY A 915 -69.18 -39.04 -92.85
C GLY A 915 -68.47 -39.81 -93.96
N SER A 916 -69.20 -40.26 -94.99
CA SER A 916 -68.60 -40.84 -96.20
C SER A 916 -67.96 -39.81 -97.13
N SER A 917 -68.56 -38.62 -97.24
CA SER A 917 -68.15 -37.60 -98.21
C SER A 917 -66.75 -37.09 -97.92
N HIS A 918 -65.88 -37.08 -98.94
CA HIS A 918 -64.50 -36.61 -98.81
C HIS A 918 -63.98 -35.89 -100.05
N LEU A 919 -63.27 -34.79 -99.80
CA LEU A 919 -62.30 -34.19 -100.71
C LEU A 919 -60.91 -34.70 -100.31
N LEU A 920 -60.24 -35.34 -101.27
CA LEU A 920 -58.86 -35.82 -101.13
C LEU A 920 -58.01 -35.25 -102.26
N MET A 921 -57.12 -34.32 -101.93
CA MET A 921 -56.11 -33.78 -102.84
C MET A 921 -54.77 -34.46 -102.54
N LYS A 922 -54.11 -35.04 -103.53
CA LYS A 922 -52.80 -35.70 -103.38
C LYS A 922 -51.69 -34.95 -104.10
N ASN A 923 -50.46 -35.11 -103.60
CA ASN A 923 -49.24 -34.52 -104.16
C ASN A 923 -48.88 -35.01 -105.58
N ASP A 924 -49.48 -36.10 -106.05
CA ASP A 924 -49.39 -36.59 -107.44
C ASP A 924 -50.36 -35.87 -108.41
N GLY A 925 -50.94 -34.76 -107.98
CA GLY A 925 -51.88 -33.93 -108.75
C GLY A 925 -53.31 -34.45 -108.77
N LYS A 926 -53.60 -35.62 -108.19
CA LYS A 926 -54.97 -36.17 -108.18
C LYS A 926 -55.83 -35.47 -107.15
N ILE A 927 -56.89 -34.80 -107.62
CA ILE A 927 -58.00 -34.34 -106.79
C ILE A 927 -59.15 -35.34 -106.94
N LYS A 928 -59.51 -36.01 -105.85
CA LYS A 928 -60.70 -36.87 -105.76
C LYS A 928 -61.74 -36.15 -104.89
N LEU A 929 -62.80 -35.69 -105.54
CA LEU A 929 -64.07 -35.42 -104.87
C LEU A 929 -64.88 -36.72 -104.85
N ALA A 930 -65.46 -37.08 -103.72
CA ALA A 930 -66.29 -38.27 -103.59
C ALA A 930 -67.39 -38.09 -102.54
N GLY A 931 -68.62 -38.45 -102.95
CA GLY A 931 -69.75 -38.71 -102.06
C GLY A 931 -70.43 -40.00 -102.53
N ASP A 932 -70.87 -40.84 -101.60
CA ASP A 932 -71.36 -42.20 -101.92
C ASP A 932 -72.70 -42.21 -102.68
N THR A 933 -73.46 -41.11 -102.63
CA THR A 933 -74.78 -40.98 -103.26
C THR A 933 -74.76 -40.04 -104.46
N LYS A 934 -74.11 -38.87 -104.32
CA LYS A 934 -74.14 -37.79 -105.30
C LYS A 934 -72.96 -36.82 -105.12
N ILE A 935 -72.47 -36.29 -106.24
CA ILE A 935 -71.58 -35.13 -106.33
C ILE A 935 -72.28 -34.09 -107.22
N GLU A 936 -72.25 -32.83 -106.79
CA GLU A 936 -73.07 -31.76 -107.34
C GLU A 936 -72.22 -30.51 -107.50
N LEU A 937 -72.08 -30.04 -108.75
CA LEU A 937 -71.40 -28.79 -109.09
C LEU A 937 -72.40 -27.89 -109.81
N GLU A 938 -72.90 -26.87 -109.10
CA GLU A 938 -73.92 -25.94 -109.58
C GLU A 938 -73.38 -24.51 -109.68
N VAL A 939 -73.70 -23.83 -110.79
CA VAL A 939 -73.53 -22.39 -110.97
C VAL A 939 -74.81 -21.84 -111.59
N GLY A 940 -75.73 -21.39 -110.74
CA GLY A 940 -77.07 -20.99 -111.16
C GLY A 940 -77.85 -22.15 -111.75
N ALA A 941 -78.34 -22.01 -112.99
CA ALA A 941 -79.09 -23.05 -113.71
C ALA A 941 -78.21 -24.02 -114.53
N CYS A 942 -76.88 -23.90 -114.45
CA CYS A 942 -75.93 -24.81 -115.08
C CYS A 942 -75.36 -25.77 -114.05
N LYS A 943 -75.36 -27.07 -114.37
CA LYS A 943 -75.08 -28.13 -113.41
C LYS A 943 -74.32 -29.29 -114.04
N ILE A 944 -73.38 -29.84 -113.27
CA ILE A 944 -72.84 -31.19 -113.47
C ILE A 944 -73.25 -32.00 -112.23
N GLU A 945 -74.13 -32.98 -112.44
CA GLU A 945 -74.55 -33.93 -111.41
C GLU A 945 -73.96 -35.30 -111.72
N MET A 946 -73.29 -35.89 -110.74
CA MET A 946 -72.80 -37.27 -110.80
C MET A 946 -73.48 -38.05 -109.69
N THR A 947 -74.31 -39.03 -110.05
CA THR A 947 -74.88 -40.01 -109.12
C THR A 947 -74.19 -41.36 -109.31
N THR A 948 -74.58 -42.37 -108.52
CA THR A 948 -74.14 -43.75 -108.69
C THR A 948 -74.59 -44.40 -110.01
N GLU A 949 -75.58 -43.82 -110.69
CA GLU A 949 -76.23 -44.42 -111.88
C GLU A 949 -75.97 -43.65 -113.18
N LYS A 950 -75.77 -42.34 -113.12
CA LYS A 950 -75.54 -41.50 -114.31
C LYS A 950 -74.71 -40.25 -114.03
N ILE A 951 -74.13 -39.71 -115.10
CA ILE A 951 -73.54 -38.38 -115.14
C ILE A 951 -74.44 -37.51 -116.03
N THR A 952 -75.03 -36.47 -115.45
CA THR A 952 -75.88 -35.50 -116.15
C THR A 952 -75.18 -34.15 -116.20
N LEU A 953 -74.83 -33.71 -117.42
CA LEU A 953 -74.48 -32.32 -117.68
C LEU A 953 -75.74 -31.62 -118.19
N SER A 954 -76.24 -30.63 -117.45
CA SER A 954 -77.44 -29.87 -117.82
C SER A 954 -77.19 -28.36 -117.86
N ALA A 955 -77.61 -27.75 -118.96
CA ALA A 955 -77.55 -26.31 -119.20
C ALA A 955 -78.96 -25.85 -119.61
N GLY A 956 -79.81 -25.58 -118.63
CA GLY A 956 -81.24 -25.37 -118.86
C GLY A 956 -81.92 -26.64 -119.40
N SER A 957 -82.64 -26.50 -120.53
CA SER A 957 -83.35 -27.61 -121.19
C SER A 957 -82.49 -28.52 -122.07
N SER A 958 -81.21 -28.18 -122.28
CA SER A 958 -80.25 -29.03 -122.99
C SER A 958 -79.48 -29.89 -121.98
N SER A 959 -79.42 -31.20 -122.22
CA SER A 959 -78.67 -32.13 -121.38
C SER A 959 -77.90 -33.19 -122.16
N ILE A 960 -76.79 -33.62 -121.58
CA ILE A 960 -76.05 -34.81 -121.98
C ILE A 960 -76.06 -35.75 -120.76
N GLU A 961 -76.83 -36.83 -120.84
CA GLU A 961 -76.86 -37.87 -119.81
C GLU A 961 -76.01 -39.06 -120.28
N LEU A 962 -74.94 -39.36 -119.56
CA LEU A 962 -74.15 -40.58 -119.74
C LEU A 962 -74.62 -41.61 -118.71
N GLY A 963 -75.27 -42.67 -119.19
CA GLY A 963 -75.66 -43.83 -118.39
C GLY A 963 -75.09 -45.13 -118.96
N PRO A 964 -75.16 -46.25 -118.22
CA PRO A 964 -74.60 -47.54 -118.65
C PRO A 964 -75.28 -48.14 -119.89
N SER A 965 -76.49 -47.70 -120.23
CA SER A 965 -77.23 -48.08 -121.44
C SER A 965 -76.88 -47.23 -122.67
N GLY A 966 -76.08 -46.17 -122.53
CA GLY A 966 -75.68 -45.28 -123.63
C GLY A 966 -75.63 -43.80 -123.25
N VAL A 967 -75.17 -42.98 -124.21
CA VAL A 967 -75.16 -41.51 -124.08
C VAL A 967 -76.44 -40.95 -124.70
N THR A 968 -77.24 -40.25 -123.91
CA THR A 968 -78.46 -39.57 -124.36
C THR A 968 -78.19 -38.07 -124.46
N THR A 969 -78.08 -37.56 -125.68
CA THR A 969 -78.02 -36.12 -125.97
C THR A 969 -79.42 -35.59 -126.29
N SER A 970 -79.92 -34.67 -125.47
CA SER A 970 -81.23 -34.04 -125.66
C SER A 970 -81.09 -32.52 -125.67
N GLY A 971 -81.55 -31.91 -126.77
CA GLY A 971 -81.51 -30.47 -127.02
C GLY A 971 -82.23 -30.15 -128.32
N SER A 972 -82.56 -28.88 -128.55
CA SER A 972 -83.37 -28.44 -129.71
C SER A 972 -82.68 -28.60 -131.07
N THR A 973 -81.36 -28.77 -131.09
CA THR A 973 -80.56 -29.08 -132.28
C THR A 973 -79.43 -30.03 -131.89
N VAL A 974 -79.27 -31.16 -132.60
CA VAL A 974 -78.14 -32.08 -132.44
C VAL A 974 -77.51 -32.31 -133.81
N THR A 975 -76.31 -31.76 -134.02
CA THR A 975 -75.62 -31.78 -135.32
C THR A 975 -74.46 -32.78 -135.28
N SER A 976 -74.50 -33.81 -136.11
CA SER A 976 -73.38 -34.76 -136.33
C SER A 976 -72.85 -34.62 -137.76
N SER A 977 -71.55 -34.42 -137.90
CA SER A 977 -70.87 -34.31 -139.20
C SER A 977 -69.48 -34.96 -139.14
N ALA A 978 -69.12 -35.65 -140.22
CA ALA A 978 -67.80 -36.25 -140.42
C ALA A 978 -67.35 -36.06 -141.87
N GLN A 979 -66.06 -35.84 -142.09
CA GLN A 979 -65.53 -35.42 -143.40
C GLN A 979 -65.11 -36.58 -144.34
N THR A 980 -65.12 -37.83 -143.86
CA THR A 980 -64.68 -39.01 -144.62
C THR A 980 -65.71 -40.14 -144.58
N MET A 981 -66.13 -40.57 -143.38
CA MET A 981 -67.30 -41.44 -143.18
C MET A 981 -67.96 -41.12 -141.84
N ASN A 982 -69.29 -41.00 -141.82
CA ASN A 982 -70.06 -40.97 -140.57
C ASN A 982 -70.72 -42.34 -140.39
N GLU A 983 -69.98 -43.29 -139.84
CA GLU A 983 -70.39 -44.70 -139.78
C GLU A 983 -71.38 -44.96 -138.64
N ILE A 984 -72.66 -44.65 -138.88
CA ILE A 984 -73.76 -44.94 -137.96
C ILE A 984 -74.17 -46.41 -138.15
N THR A 985 -73.52 -47.31 -137.42
CA THR A 985 -73.81 -48.76 -137.42
C THR A 985 -74.82 -49.14 -136.34
N GLY A 986 -75.83 -49.92 -136.72
CA GLY A 986 -76.87 -50.42 -135.80
C GLY A 986 -77.88 -51.32 -136.51
N LEU A 987 -78.49 -52.25 -135.77
CA LEU A 987 -79.44 -53.24 -136.32
C LEU A 987 -80.70 -52.63 -136.96
N LEU A 988 -81.07 -51.41 -136.54
CA LEU A 988 -82.08 -50.58 -137.20
C LEU A 988 -81.74 -49.11 -136.95
N VAL A 989 -81.42 -48.36 -138.01
CA VAL A 989 -81.21 -46.90 -137.92
C VAL A 989 -82.46 -46.19 -138.41
N LYS A 990 -83.29 -45.70 -137.49
CA LYS A 990 -84.49 -44.93 -137.81
C LYS A 990 -84.18 -43.43 -137.84
N ILE A 991 -83.79 -42.93 -139.00
CA ILE A 991 -83.80 -41.49 -139.28
C ILE A 991 -85.25 -41.06 -139.50
N ASN A 992 -85.67 -39.96 -138.89
CA ASN A 992 -87.08 -39.57 -138.71
C ASN A 992 -87.27 -38.06 -138.88
#